data_AF-A0A1Z5LG57-F1
#
_entry.id   AF-A0A1Z5LG57-F1
#
_cell.length_a   1.000
_cell.length_b   1.000
_cell.length_c   1.000
_cell.angle_alpha   90.00
_cell.angle_beta   90.00
_cell.angle_gamma   90.00
#
_symmetry.space_group_name_H-M   'P 1'
#
loop_
_entity.id
_entity.type
_entity.pdbx_description
1 polymer ?
#
loop_
_entity_poly.entity_id
_entity_poly.type
_entity_poly.pdbx_seq_one_letter_code
_entity_poly.pdbx_strand_id
1 'polypeptide(L)'
;MRDERLGKIMTMIQAATRWYITKKNFQKLKEQRLALLVIQRNLRKFLQLRNWLWWKLYSKVKPLLSVARVEDELRALEEKLKKTQEALEKEEKLRKDLEGQNVKVLQEKNDLFLQLEAERMGAGDVEERLNKALTQKADLEGQLADLNDRLGHEEDAHNSLVQTKKKLEGDISGLKKDIEDLELALQKAEQDKQTKDHQIRNLNDEISHQDELINKLNKEKKHLQEVNQKTSEDLQATEDKVNHLNKVKSKLEQTLDELEDSLEREKKARQDVEKNKRKIEGDLKLAQEAVADLEKAKKEAEQNLQRKEKEIASLNAKLEDEQALVAKLQKQIKELQSRIEELEEELEAERQARAKAEKQRADLAREIEELSERLEESGGATSAQLELNKRREAELAKLRRDLEESNLHHEQALSLLRKKHNDTVAELSDQLDQLNKHKAKVDKERATAVAEVSDLQSLLDHANKSQANADKQCKQLEVQLADTQFKLDEANRTLNDFDAGKKKLAVENGELQRQLEEAESQVAQLNKIKASLATQLEEAKRVADEEARERAALLGKYRNLEHDLDNLRESVEEEQEAKADFQRQLSKANAEATLWRTKYESEGLARLEELEEAKRKLHAKLQEAEEAVEQIQAKCNGLEKTKAHLQGELEDMSIEADKANALAASLEKRQKSFDKIIAEWKSKVDDLAFELDASQKECRNYSTEVFKLRAAYEESQEHYEAVKRENKNLQDEVKDLLDQLGEGGRSVHELEKSRKRLEIEKEELQSALEEAEAALEQEENKVLRAQLELSQVRQEIDRRIQEKEEEFENTRKNHQRALDSMQASLEAESKGKAEALRLKKKLESDINELEIALDHANKANAEAQKNLKKYQQNLKDLQSALEEEQRAREEAREQYAAAERRCNALHGELEESRQLLEQSDRARRAGEAELADLHEQLNEHSASNASLSVAKRKLEGELQALQADLDEVLNEAKQSEEKAKKAMVDAARLADELRAEQDHAMQQEKLRKTLEQQTKELQVRLDEAEAAALKGGKKIIQKLEQKVRELENELENEQRRHADAAKNFRKGERRIKELQFQSEEDRKNHERMQDLVDKLQQKIKTYKRQIEEAEEIAALNLAKFRKVQQELEDAEERADIAENTLAKLRAKNRSSVSAGRAMSPGPLGKPLRAKKVADEE
;
A
#
# COMPACT_ATOMS: atom_id res chain seq x y z
N MET A 1 -4.69 -8.39 -37.76
CA MET A 1 -5.72 -9.21 -37.08
C MET A 1 -6.57 -8.43 -36.06
N ARG A 2 -6.03 -8.03 -34.89
CA ARG A 2 -6.83 -7.31 -33.86
C ARG A 2 -7.43 -6.02 -34.40
N ASP A 3 -6.61 -5.19 -35.03
CA ASP A 3 -7.02 -3.84 -35.44
C ASP A 3 -7.97 -3.86 -36.65
N GLU A 4 -7.89 -4.88 -37.51
CA GLU A 4 -8.88 -5.11 -38.59
C GLU A 4 -10.26 -5.51 -38.03
N ARG A 5 -10.28 -6.30 -36.94
CA ARG A 5 -11.52 -6.64 -36.25
C ARG A 5 -12.09 -5.44 -35.48
N LEU A 6 -11.22 -4.66 -34.83
CA LEU A 6 -11.62 -3.40 -34.20
C LEU A 6 -12.09 -2.37 -35.23
N GLY A 7 -11.53 -2.33 -36.44
CA GLY A 7 -11.92 -1.41 -37.51
C GLY A 7 -13.41 -1.45 -37.86
N LYS A 8 -14.03 -2.64 -37.83
CA LYS A 8 -15.49 -2.79 -38.02
C LYS A 8 -16.31 -2.18 -36.86
N ILE A 9 -15.87 -2.39 -35.63
CA ILE A 9 -16.54 -1.84 -34.42
C ILE A 9 -16.33 -0.33 -34.34
N MET A 10 -15.11 0.14 -34.61
CA MET A 10 -14.75 1.56 -34.55
C MET A 10 -15.47 2.38 -35.61
N THR A 11 -15.66 1.88 -36.84
CA THR A 11 -16.46 2.60 -37.85
C THR A 11 -17.94 2.68 -37.46
N MET A 12 -18.52 1.63 -36.87
CA MET A 12 -19.89 1.68 -36.32
C MET A 12 -20.02 2.70 -35.18
N ILE A 13 -19.09 2.70 -34.21
CA ILE A 13 -19.06 3.67 -33.11
C ILE A 13 -18.90 5.09 -33.67
N GLN A 14 -17.96 5.32 -34.58
CA GLN A 14 -17.74 6.63 -35.21
C GLN A 14 -18.99 7.11 -35.97
N ALA A 15 -19.68 6.24 -36.69
CA ALA A 15 -20.93 6.58 -37.38
C ALA A 15 -22.04 6.97 -36.39
N ALA A 16 -22.24 6.18 -35.32
CA ALA A 16 -23.21 6.47 -34.28
C ALA A 16 -22.89 7.78 -33.52
N THR A 17 -21.62 8.03 -33.20
CA THR A 17 -21.16 9.27 -32.57
C THR A 17 -21.36 10.48 -33.48
N ARG A 18 -21.00 10.37 -34.78
CA ARG A 18 -21.23 11.44 -35.77
C ARG A 18 -22.72 11.76 -35.92
N TRP A 19 -23.58 10.73 -36.01
CA TRP A 19 -25.04 10.90 -36.03
C TRP A 19 -25.54 11.60 -34.77
N TYR A 20 -25.12 11.17 -33.59
CA TYR A 20 -25.55 11.75 -32.31
C TYR A 20 -25.15 13.21 -32.16
N ILE A 21 -23.89 13.55 -32.46
CA ILE A 21 -23.38 14.93 -32.46
C ILE A 21 -24.15 15.78 -33.47
N THR A 22 -24.37 15.27 -34.69
CA THR A 22 -25.10 16.00 -35.75
C THR A 22 -26.55 16.24 -35.34
N LYS A 23 -27.22 15.26 -34.73
CA LYS A 23 -28.60 15.39 -34.21
C LYS A 23 -28.70 16.41 -33.08
N LYS A 24 -27.74 16.42 -32.14
CA LYS A 24 -27.68 17.41 -31.05
C LYS A 24 -27.39 18.82 -31.58
N ASN A 25 -26.46 18.97 -32.52
CA ASN A 25 -26.18 20.25 -33.18
C ASN A 25 -27.37 20.76 -34.00
N PHE A 26 -28.06 19.88 -34.73
CA PHE A 26 -29.27 20.23 -35.47
C PHE A 26 -30.40 20.71 -34.55
N GLN A 27 -30.59 20.08 -33.39
CA GLN A 27 -31.58 20.51 -32.40
C GLN A 27 -31.25 21.92 -31.88
N LYS A 28 -29.98 22.20 -31.54
CA LYS A 28 -29.52 23.55 -31.15
C LYS A 28 -29.73 24.58 -32.28
N LEU A 29 -29.46 24.22 -33.53
CA LEU A 29 -29.70 25.07 -34.70
C LEU A 29 -31.20 25.33 -34.92
N LYS A 30 -32.07 24.35 -34.65
CA LYS A 30 -33.53 24.49 -34.71
C LYS A 30 -34.04 25.48 -33.65
N GLU A 31 -33.55 25.36 -32.42
CA GLU A 31 -33.86 26.29 -31.32
C GLU A 31 -33.36 27.70 -31.62
N GLN A 32 -32.12 27.84 -32.10
CA GLN A 32 -31.57 29.12 -32.56
C GLN A 32 -32.38 29.72 -33.72
N ARG A 33 -32.85 28.90 -34.68
CA ARG A 33 -33.71 29.37 -35.78
C ARG A 33 -35.07 29.86 -35.28
N LEU A 34 -35.68 29.19 -34.30
CA LEU A 34 -36.93 29.64 -33.67
C LEU A 34 -36.74 30.98 -32.94
N ALA A 35 -35.69 31.11 -32.13
CA ALA A 35 -35.33 32.37 -31.48
C ALA A 35 -35.06 33.49 -32.50
N LEU A 36 -34.31 33.18 -33.57
CA LEU A 36 -34.02 34.11 -34.66
C LEU A 36 -35.28 34.58 -35.39
N LEU A 37 -36.28 33.71 -35.61
CA LEU A 37 -37.56 34.10 -36.20
C LEU A 37 -38.33 35.11 -35.32
N VAL A 38 -38.33 34.91 -33.99
CA VAL A 38 -38.92 35.86 -33.04
C VAL A 38 -38.17 37.19 -33.07
N ILE A 39 -36.82 37.16 -33.02
CA ILE A 39 -35.97 38.36 -33.10
C ILE A 39 -36.20 39.10 -34.43
N GLN A 40 -36.20 38.40 -35.57
CA GLN A 40 -36.46 39.00 -36.88
C GLN A 40 -37.86 39.61 -36.98
N ARG A 41 -38.90 38.96 -36.45
CA ARG A 41 -40.26 39.52 -36.39
C ARG A 41 -40.29 40.82 -35.60
N ASN A 42 -39.66 40.83 -34.42
CA ASN A 42 -39.58 42.01 -33.56
C ASN A 42 -38.77 43.13 -34.20
N LEU A 43 -37.63 42.84 -34.84
CA LEU A 43 -36.83 43.81 -35.57
C LEU A 43 -37.58 44.39 -36.78
N ARG A 44 -38.30 43.59 -37.56
CA ARG A 44 -39.14 44.09 -38.67
C ARG A 44 -40.22 45.04 -38.16
N LYS A 45 -40.92 44.69 -37.07
CA LYS A 45 -41.92 45.56 -36.44
C LYS A 45 -41.28 46.84 -35.87
N PHE A 46 -40.11 46.76 -35.24
CA PHE A 46 -39.37 47.94 -34.78
C PHE A 46 -38.93 48.85 -35.94
N LEU A 47 -38.46 48.30 -37.07
CA LEU A 47 -38.08 49.07 -38.25
C LEU A 47 -39.29 49.80 -38.88
N GLN A 48 -40.48 49.20 -38.85
CA GLN A 48 -41.74 49.85 -39.23
C GLN A 48 -42.11 50.97 -38.24
N LEU A 49 -42.08 50.68 -36.93
CA LEU A 49 -42.53 51.61 -35.88
C LEU A 49 -41.57 52.78 -35.63
N ARG A 50 -40.24 52.60 -35.70
CA ARG A 50 -39.25 53.63 -35.31
C ARG A 50 -39.40 54.96 -36.06
N ASN A 51 -39.91 54.91 -37.29
CA ASN A 51 -40.10 56.08 -38.14
C ASN A 51 -41.48 56.71 -37.98
N TRP A 52 -42.46 55.98 -37.43
CA TRP A 52 -43.84 56.43 -37.25
C TRP A 52 -43.91 57.57 -36.22
N LEU A 53 -44.58 58.67 -36.59
CA LEU A 53 -44.63 59.88 -35.77
C LEU A 53 -45.27 59.63 -34.39
N TRP A 54 -46.34 58.83 -34.34
CA TRP A 54 -46.98 58.44 -33.08
C TRP A 54 -46.05 57.63 -32.17
N TRP A 55 -45.19 56.76 -32.72
CA TRP A 55 -44.20 56.04 -31.93
C TRP A 55 -43.12 56.95 -31.33
N LYS A 56 -42.69 57.97 -32.08
CA LYS A 56 -41.73 59.00 -31.61
C LYS A 56 -42.32 59.91 -30.53
N LEU A 57 -43.63 60.17 -30.58
CA LEU A 57 -44.33 60.90 -29.52
C LEU A 57 -44.51 60.01 -28.29
N TYR A 58 -45.02 58.79 -28.48
CA TYR A 58 -45.23 57.80 -27.43
C TYR A 58 -43.95 57.48 -26.66
N SER A 59 -42.80 57.32 -27.35
CA SER A 59 -41.52 57.03 -26.68
C SER A 59 -40.96 58.20 -25.87
N LYS A 60 -41.38 59.44 -26.15
CA LYS A 60 -41.08 60.62 -25.32
C LYS A 60 -42.02 60.78 -24.12
N VAL A 61 -43.29 60.39 -24.28
CA VAL A 61 -44.31 60.51 -23.21
C VAL A 61 -44.24 59.33 -22.24
N LYS A 62 -43.96 58.10 -22.71
CA LYS A 62 -43.93 56.88 -21.88
C LYS A 62 -43.01 56.98 -20.65
N PRO A 63 -41.79 57.57 -20.70
CA PRO A 63 -40.96 57.74 -19.51
C PRO A 63 -41.55 58.67 -18.44
N LEU A 64 -42.45 59.58 -18.82
CA LEU A 64 -43.15 60.48 -17.88
C LEU A 64 -44.28 59.77 -17.13
N LEU A 65 -44.77 58.64 -17.67
CA LEU A 65 -45.73 57.74 -17.01
C LEU A 65 -44.97 56.74 -16.14
N SER A 66 -44.28 57.24 -15.12
CA SER A 66 -43.32 56.47 -14.32
C SER A 66 -43.95 55.54 -13.28
N VAL A 67 -45.21 55.74 -12.87
CA VAL A 67 -45.82 55.03 -11.72
C VAL A 67 -45.66 53.51 -11.78
N ALA A 68 -46.05 52.86 -12.88
CA ALA A 68 -45.90 51.41 -13.03
C ALA A 68 -44.42 50.96 -13.14
N ARG A 69 -43.55 51.81 -13.70
CA ARG A 69 -42.10 51.55 -13.71
C ARG A 69 -41.50 51.66 -12.31
N VAL A 70 -41.97 52.58 -11.48
CA VAL A 70 -41.53 52.74 -10.10
C VAL A 70 -41.95 51.51 -9.28
N GLU A 71 -43.16 50.97 -9.47
CA GLU A 71 -43.56 49.72 -8.82
C GLU A 71 -42.71 48.51 -9.25
N ASP A 72 -42.44 48.35 -10.55
CA ASP A 72 -41.60 47.25 -11.05
C ASP A 72 -40.11 47.44 -10.66
N GLU A 73 -39.60 48.67 -10.67
CA GLU A 73 -38.25 49.00 -10.19
C GLU A 73 -38.14 48.81 -8.66
N LEU A 74 -39.20 49.10 -7.90
CA LEU A 74 -39.28 48.86 -6.45
C LEU A 74 -39.37 47.37 -6.14
N ARG A 75 -40.20 46.57 -6.83
CA ARG A 75 -40.19 45.10 -6.72
C ARG A 75 -38.83 44.50 -7.09
N ALA A 76 -38.16 45.01 -8.12
CA ALA A 76 -36.81 44.57 -8.48
C ALA A 76 -35.75 44.98 -7.45
N LEU A 77 -35.95 46.10 -6.74
CA LEU A 77 -35.11 46.52 -5.62
C LEU A 77 -35.40 45.70 -4.36
N GLU A 78 -36.65 45.32 -4.09
CA GLU A 78 -37.04 44.41 -3.00
C GLU A 78 -36.46 43.00 -3.21
N GLU A 79 -36.54 42.46 -4.43
CA GLU A 79 -35.94 41.15 -4.75
C GLU A 79 -34.41 41.18 -4.62
N LYS A 80 -33.76 42.27 -5.06
CA LYS A 80 -32.33 42.49 -4.83
C LYS A 80 -32.01 42.62 -3.34
N LEU A 81 -32.78 43.41 -2.60
CA LEU A 81 -32.62 43.62 -1.16
C LEU A 81 -32.71 42.28 -0.43
N LYS A 82 -33.73 41.47 -0.73
CA LYS A 82 -33.89 40.12 -0.19
C LYS A 82 -32.69 39.22 -0.50
N LYS A 83 -32.23 39.19 -1.76
CA LYS A 83 -31.02 38.43 -2.13
C LYS A 83 -29.76 38.91 -1.40
N THR A 84 -29.62 40.23 -1.18
CA THR A 84 -28.49 40.77 -0.39
C THR A 84 -28.64 40.51 1.11
N GLN A 85 -29.86 40.46 1.66
CA GLN A 85 -30.12 40.06 3.05
C GLN A 85 -29.79 38.58 3.27
N GLU A 86 -30.26 37.69 2.38
CA GLU A 86 -29.92 36.26 2.43
C GLU A 86 -28.41 35.98 2.25
N ALA A 87 -27.69 36.85 1.54
CA ALA A 87 -26.23 36.79 1.46
C ALA A 87 -25.57 37.32 2.75
N LEU A 88 -26.03 38.45 3.27
CA LEU A 88 -25.54 39.05 4.51
C LEU A 88 -25.73 38.11 5.71
N GLU A 89 -26.89 37.46 5.86
CA GLU A 89 -27.14 36.48 6.92
C GLU A 89 -26.20 35.26 6.86
N LYS A 90 -25.77 34.85 5.66
CA LYS A 90 -24.78 33.76 5.50
C LYS A 90 -23.39 34.22 5.92
N GLU A 91 -22.98 35.41 5.49
CA GLU A 91 -21.71 36.02 5.90
C GLU A 91 -21.68 36.30 7.41
N GLU A 92 -22.78 36.76 8.02
CA GLU A 92 -22.88 36.97 9.46
C GLU A 92 -22.79 35.66 10.25
N LYS A 93 -23.38 34.56 9.76
CA LYS A 93 -23.23 33.23 10.36
C LYS A 93 -21.78 32.74 10.26
N LEU A 94 -21.20 32.78 9.05
CA LEU A 94 -19.81 32.40 8.83
C LEU A 94 -18.85 33.21 9.70
N ARG A 95 -19.09 34.52 9.82
CA ARG A 95 -18.31 35.42 10.67
C ARG A 95 -18.46 35.06 12.15
N LYS A 96 -19.66 34.74 12.65
CA LYS A 96 -19.86 34.28 14.04
C LYS A 96 -19.16 32.95 14.31
N ASP A 97 -19.20 32.02 13.36
CA ASP A 97 -18.52 30.73 13.48
C ASP A 97 -16.98 30.92 13.52
N LEU A 98 -16.44 31.81 12.68
CA LEU A 98 -15.02 32.18 12.69
C LEU A 98 -14.61 32.96 13.96
N GLU A 99 -15.44 33.88 14.45
CA GLU A 99 -15.24 34.57 15.73
C GLU A 99 -15.21 33.54 16.89
N GLY A 100 -16.12 32.55 16.87
CA GLY A 100 -16.15 31.44 17.84
C GLY A 100 -14.92 30.53 17.77
N GLN A 101 -14.40 30.23 16.57
CA GLN A 101 -13.13 29.52 16.40
C GLN A 101 -11.95 30.34 16.95
N ASN A 102 -11.92 31.65 16.68
CA ASN A 102 -10.86 32.55 17.15
C ASN A 102 -10.85 32.65 18.69
N VAL A 103 -12.02 32.64 19.34
CA VAL A 103 -12.13 32.53 20.82
C VAL A 103 -11.55 31.22 21.34
N LYS A 104 -11.80 30.08 20.68
CA LYS A 104 -11.19 28.79 21.07
C LYS A 104 -9.67 28.81 20.94
N VAL A 105 -9.14 29.31 19.83
CA VAL A 105 -7.69 29.44 19.62
C VAL A 105 -7.05 30.39 20.64
N LEU A 106 -7.76 31.44 21.07
CA LEU A 106 -7.34 32.32 22.16
C LEU A 106 -7.35 31.62 23.53
N GLN A 107 -8.30 30.72 23.80
CA GLN A 107 -8.28 29.88 25.00
C GLN A 107 -7.12 28.89 24.97
N GLU A 108 -6.96 28.12 23.89
CA GLU A 108 -5.84 27.17 23.70
C GLU A 108 -4.48 27.88 23.87
N LYS A 109 -4.32 29.09 23.33
CA LYS A 109 -3.12 29.92 23.54
C LYS A 109 -2.90 30.28 25.01
N ASN A 110 -3.96 30.65 25.74
CA ASN A 110 -3.86 31.01 27.15
C ASN A 110 -3.57 29.79 28.02
N ASP A 111 -4.15 28.64 27.71
CA ASP A 111 -3.87 27.38 28.42
C ASP A 111 -2.42 26.93 28.21
N LEU A 112 -1.90 27.06 26.98
CA LEU A 112 -0.47 26.86 26.68
C LEU A 112 0.43 27.87 27.41
N PHE A 113 0.00 29.12 27.56
CA PHE A 113 0.74 30.12 28.32
C PHE A 113 0.80 29.78 29.82
N LEU A 114 -0.32 29.31 30.40
CA LEU A 114 -0.38 28.84 31.78
C LEU A 114 0.46 27.57 32.00
N GLN A 115 0.49 26.64 31.04
CA GLN A 115 1.42 25.50 31.08
C GLN A 115 2.88 25.96 31.05
N LEU A 116 3.23 26.94 30.22
CA LEU A 116 4.57 27.51 30.17
C LEU A 116 4.98 28.17 31.49
N GLU A 117 4.07 28.90 32.14
CA GLU A 117 4.32 29.47 33.48
C GLU A 117 4.46 28.37 34.55
N ALA A 118 3.67 27.30 34.48
CA ALA A 118 3.78 26.16 35.39
C ALA A 118 5.10 25.39 35.23
N GLU A 119 5.55 25.13 33.98
CA GLU A 119 6.86 24.52 33.71
C GLU A 119 8.01 25.45 34.18
N ARG A 120 7.87 26.76 33.98
CA ARG A 120 8.86 27.75 34.45
C ARG A 120 8.93 27.85 35.97
N MET A 121 7.81 27.67 36.68
CA MET A 121 7.78 27.57 38.15
C MET A 121 8.41 26.25 38.61
N GLY A 122 8.08 25.13 37.95
CA GLY A 122 8.64 23.81 38.26
C GLY A 122 10.16 23.70 38.03
N ALA A 123 10.74 24.55 37.18
CA ALA A 123 12.20 24.67 37.07
C ALA A 123 12.86 25.12 38.40
N GLY A 124 12.17 25.90 39.23
CA GLY A 124 12.66 26.30 40.56
C GLY A 124 12.82 25.11 41.51
N ASP A 125 11.88 24.16 41.52
CA ASP A 125 11.98 22.92 42.29
C ASP A 125 13.18 22.05 41.85
N VAL A 126 13.51 22.08 40.55
CA VAL A 126 14.68 21.39 39.99
C VAL A 126 15.97 22.07 40.42
N GLU A 127 16.03 23.41 40.39
CA GLU A 127 17.18 24.17 40.91
C GLU A 127 17.36 23.97 42.43
N GLU A 128 16.28 23.90 43.22
CA GLU A 128 16.37 23.66 44.66
C GLU A 128 16.87 22.24 44.97
N ARG A 129 16.40 21.23 44.24
CA ARG A 129 16.93 19.85 44.33
C ARG A 129 18.39 19.76 43.91
N LEU A 130 18.79 20.47 42.86
CA LEU A 130 20.18 20.54 42.42
C LEU A 130 21.07 21.18 43.51
N ASN A 131 20.63 22.28 44.12
CA ASN A 131 21.35 22.93 45.22
C ASN A 131 21.43 22.05 46.49
N LYS A 132 20.38 21.28 46.80
CA LYS A 132 20.40 20.26 47.87
C LYS A 132 21.38 19.11 47.57
N ALA A 133 21.45 18.64 46.33
CA ALA A 133 22.42 17.62 45.93
C ALA A 133 23.87 18.17 45.98
N LEU A 134 24.09 19.42 45.58
CA LEU A 134 25.40 20.08 45.65
C LEU A 134 25.88 20.31 47.09
N THR A 135 24.98 20.67 48.02
CA THR A 135 25.33 20.78 49.45
C THR A 135 25.62 19.42 50.08
N GLN A 136 24.80 18.40 49.82
CA GLN A 136 25.09 17.02 50.26
C GLN A 136 26.42 16.50 49.71
N LYS A 137 26.77 16.84 48.46
CA LYS A 137 28.07 16.52 47.88
C LYS A 137 29.21 17.20 48.65
N ALA A 138 29.09 18.49 48.95
CA ALA A 138 30.10 19.24 49.70
C ALA A 138 30.30 18.69 51.13
N ASP A 139 29.21 18.30 51.80
CA ASP A 139 29.28 17.67 53.13
C ASP A 139 30.00 16.31 53.09
N LEU A 140 29.77 15.51 52.05
CA LEU A 140 30.46 14.23 51.83
C LEU A 140 31.94 14.41 51.45
N GLU A 141 32.27 15.42 50.65
CA GLU A 141 33.67 15.79 50.34
C GLU A 141 34.41 16.25 51.61
N GLY A 142 33.74 16.99 52.51
CA GLY A 142 34.27 17.36 53.83
C GLY A 142 34.51 16.15 54.75
N GLN A 143 33.54 15.22 54.84
CA GLN A 143 33.71 13.99 55.62
C GLN A 143 34.83 13.09 55.09
N LEU A 144 35.07 13.09 53.77
CA LEU A 144 36.20 12.39 53.15
C LEU A 144 37.56 13.02 53.51
N ALA A 145 37.62 14.36 53.60
CA ALA A 145 38.80 15.07 54.07
C ALA A 145 39.10 14.75 55.55
N ASP A 146 38.08 14.86 56.43
CA ASP A 146 38.20 14.53 57.86
C ASP A 146 38.66 13.06 58.08
N LEU A 147 38.22 12.13 57.22
CA LEU A 147 38.64 10.72 57.28
C LEU A 147 40.09 10.52 56.80
N ASN A 148 40.54 11.24 55.77
CA ASN A 148 41.94 11.23 55.33
C ASN A 148 42.87 11.83 56.40
N ASP A 149 42.48 12.94 57.03
CA ASP A 149 43.27 13.56 58.10
C ASP A 149 43.37 12.64 59.33
N ARG A 150 42.29 11.93 59.67
CA ARG A 150 42.32 10.87 60.71
C ARG A 150 43.23 9.71 60.32
N LEU A 151 43.22 9.28 59.06
CA LEU A 151 44.11 8.22 58.58
C LEU A 151 45.58 8.67 58.71
N GLY A 152 45.91 9.91 58.32
CA GLY A 152 47.24 10.49 58.51
C GLY A 152 47.65 10.57 59.99
N HIS A 153 46.73 10.93 60.89
CA HIS A 153 47.00 10.93 62.33
C HIS A 153 47.24 9.52 62.91
N GLU A 154 46.52 8.49 62.43
CA GLU A 154 46.78 7.09 62.81
C GLU A 154 48.11 6.58 62.23
N GLU A 155 48.49 6.98 61.01
CA GLU A 155 49.80 6.70 60.42
C GLU A 155 50.95 7.36 61.21
N ASP A 156 50.79 8.62 61.62
CA ASP A 156 51.73 9.32 62.51
C ASP A 156 51.81 8.68 63.90
N ALA A 157 50.67 8.30 64.48
CA ALA A 157 50.61 7.59 65.76
C ALA A 157 51.33 6.23 65.67
N HIS A 158 51.09 5.45 64.61
CA HIS A 158 51.80 4.21 64.32
C HIS A 158 53.31 4.43 64.16
N ASN A 159 53.73 5.46 63.42
CA ASN A 159 55.14 5.82 63.28
C ASN A 159 55.78 6.20 64.62
N SER A 160 55.05 6.92 65.49
CA SER A 160 55.51 7.24 66.85
C SER A 160 55.66 5.98 67.72
N LEU A 161 54.71 5.04 67.64
CA LEU A 161 54.76 3.75 68.33
C LEU A 161 55.97 2.92 67.87
N VAL A 162 56.24 2.86 66.56
CA VAL A 162 57.44 2.21 66.02
C VAL A 162 58.73 2.85 66.54
N GLN A 163 58.80 4.17 66.70
CA GLN A 163 59.95 4.84 67.33
C GLN A 163 60.09 4.52 68.82
N THR A 164 58.99 4.54 69.60
CA THR A 164 59.03 4.16 71.02
C THR A 164 59.45 2.70 71.22
N LYS A 165 58.99 1.79 70.36
CA LYS A 165 59.42 0.38 70.35
C LYS A 165 60.93 0.25 70.17
N LYS A 166 61.52 0.93 69.16
CA LYS A 166 62.99 0.96 68.98
C LYS A 166 63.73 1.53 70.19
N LYS A 167 63.15 2.51 70.87
CA LYS A 167 63.75 3.09 72.08
C LYS A 167 63.76 2.09 73.24
N LEU A 168 62.63 1.43 73.49
CA LEU A 168 62.51 0.39 74.53
C LEU A 168 63.39 -0.84 74.23
N GLU A 169 63.55 -1.23 72.96
CA GLU A 169 64.51 -2.27 72.55
C GLU A 169 65.96 -1.85 72.85
N GLY A 170 66.30 -0.56 72.72
CA GLY A 170 67.57 0.01 73.16
C GLY A 170 67.74 0.04 74.68
N ASP A 171 66.70 0.41 75.43
CA ASP A 171 66.73 0.44 76.90
C ASP A 171 66.87 -0.98 77.48
N ILE A 172 66.24 -1.99 76.88
CA ILE A 172 66.42 -3.42 77.22
C ILE A 172 67.86 -3.90 76.95
N SER A 173 68.49 -3.40 75.87
CA SER A 173 69.91 -3.66 75.58
C SER A 173 70.84 -3.02 76.64
N GLY A 174 70.53 -1.81 77.10
CA GLY A 174 71.24 -1.15 78.20
C GLY A 174 71.13 -1.92 79.51
N LEU A 175 69.91 -2.27 79.93
CA LEU A 175 69.65 -2.99 81.18
C LEU A 175 70.30 -4.38 81.23
N LYS A 176 70.46 -5.06 80.08
CA LYS A 176 71.22 -6.33 80.04
C LYS A 176 72.69 -6.12 80.36
N LYS A 177 73.29 -5.02 79.92
CA LYS A 177 74.68 -4.68 80.22
C LYS A 177 74.86 -4.26 81.67
N ASP A 178 73.90 -3.52 82.24
CA ASP A 178 73.91 -3.16 83.65
C ASP A 178 73.81 -4.41 84.56
N ILE A 179 73.14 -5.48 84.11
CA ILE A 179 73.12 -6.78 84.80
C ILE A 179 74.49 -7.46 84.77
N GLU A 180 75.17 -7.52 83.62
CA GLU A 180 76.55 -8.06 83.52
C GLU A 180 77.53 -7.30 84.42
N ASP A 181 77.44 -5.96 84.48
CA ASP A 181 78.27 -5.12 85.35
C ASP A 181 77.93 -5.33 86.85
N LEU A 182 76.68 -5.63 87.20
CA LEU A 182 76.26 -5.97 88.57
C LEU A 182 76.70 -7.38 89.00
N GLU A 183 76.73 -8.37 88.10
CA GLU A 183 77.27 -9.71 88.38
C GLU A 183 78.77 -9.65 88.67
N LEU A 184 79.52 -8.83 87.93
CA LEU A 184 80.92 -8.50 88.21
C LEU A 184 81.13 -7.81 89.57
N ALA A 185 80.19 -6.95 89.99
CA ALA A 185 80.24 -6.32 91.31
C ALA A 185 79.93 -7.31 92.44
N LEU A 186 78.99 -8.24 92.24
CA LEU A 186 78.62 -9.28 93.20
C LEU A 186 79.80 -10.21 93.50
N GLN A 187 80.49 -10.68 92.46
CA GLN A 187 81.66 -11.55 92.59
C GLN A 187 82.81 -10.90 93.38
N LYS A 188 82.91 -9.57 93.34
CA LYS A 188 83.88 -8.77 94.11
C LYS A 188 83.48 -8.64 95.58
N ALA A 189 82.18 -8.47 95.86
CA ALA A 189 81.63 -8.41 97.21
C ALA A 189 81.77 -9.74 97.97
N GLU A 190 81.71 -10.89 97.29
CA GLU A 190 81.93 -12.20 97.91
C GLU A 190 83.40 -12.41 98.35
N GLN A 191 84.36 -11.77 97.68
CA GLN A 191 85.77 -11.78 98.09
C GLN A 191 86.01 -10.95 99.36
N ASP A 192 85.35 -9.79 99.49
CA ASP A 192 85.40 -8.95 100.71
C ASP A 192 84.65 -9.58 101.91
N LYS A 193 83.66 -10.45 101.66
CA LYS A 193 82.98 -11.21 102.72
C LYS A 193 83.95 -12.14 103.46
N GLN A 194 84.81 -12.87 102.73
CA GLN A 194 85.75 -13.83 103.33
C GLN A 194 86.81 -13.16 104.21
N THR A 195 87.24 -11.93 103.88
CA THR A 195 88.14 -11.14 104.75
C THR A 195 87.41 -10.57 105.97
N LYS A 196 86.11 -10.29 105.89
CA LYS A 196 85.29 -9.86 107.04
C LYS A 196 85.00 -10.98 108.03
N ASP A 197 84.76 -12.21 107.58
CA ASP A 197 84.51 -13.36 108.46
C ASP A 197 85.72 -13.69 109.38
N HIS A 198 86.95 -13.31 108.98
CA HIS A 198 88.13 -13.42 109.83
C HIS A 198 88.22 -12.33 110.92
N GLN A 199 87.64 -11.15 110.68
CA GLN A 199 87.56 -10.07 111.68
C GLN A 199 86.45 -10.33 112.71
N ILE A 200 85.37 -10.99 112.32
CA ILE A 200 84.22 -11.28 113.20
C ILE A 200 84.58 -12.21 114.37
N ARG A 201 85.56 -13.11 114.22
CA ARG A 201 86.04 -13.96 115.33
C ARG A 201 86.71 -13.18 116.46
N ASN A 202 87.38 -12.07 116.15
CA ASN A 202 88.04 -11.24 117.18
C ASN A 202 87.07 -10.26 117.86
N LEU A 203 85.87 -10.05 117.30
CA LEU A 203 84.83 -9.17 117.87
C LEU A 203 83.80 -9.93 118.71
N ASN A 204 83.74 -11.27 118.60
CA ASN A 204 82.87 -12.09 119.45
C ASN A 204 83.27 -12.09 120.94
N ASP A 205 84.51 -11.76 121.28
CA ASP A 205 84.95 -11.62 122.69
C ASP A 205 84.47 -10.30 123.33
N GLU A 206 84.14 -9.27 122.56
CA GLU A 206 83.62 -7.99 123.09
C GLU A 206 82.09 -7.98 123.27
N ILE A 207 81.35 -8.79 122.48
CA ILE A 207 79.88 -8.87 122.54
C ILE A 207 79.40 -9.44 123.89
N SER A 208 80.19 -10.32 124.51
CA SER A 208 79.92 -10.92 125.84
C SER A 208 79.72 -9.87 126.95
N HIS A 209 80.20 -8.63 126.78
CA HIS A 209 80.13 -7.61 127.82
C HIS A 209 78.90 -6.66 127.73
N GLN A 210 78.15 -6.63 126.61
CA GLN A 210 77.11 -5.61 126.41
C GLN A 210 75.65 -6.11 126.50
N ASP A 211 75.38 -7.40 126.32
CA ASP A 211 74.00 -7.95 126.36
C ASP A 211 73.37 -8.04 127.76
N GLU A 212 74.15 -7.85 128.84
CA GLU A 212 73.60 -7.70 130.19
C GLU A 212 72.79 -6.40 130.40
N LEU A 213 72.99 -5.38 129.55
CA LEU A 213 72.39 -4.06 129.75
C LEU A 213 71.01 -3.88 129.09
N ILE A 214 70.77 -4.52 127.93
CA ILE A 214 69.56 -4.30 127.13
C ILE A 214 68.35 -5.11 127.65
N ASN A 215 68.60 -6.18 128.41
CA ASN A 215 67.58 -6.99 129.09
C ASN A 215 66.70 -6.21 130.11
N LYS A 216 67.04 -4.95 130.42
CA LYS A 216 66.26 -4.07 131.32
C LYS A 216 65.22 -3.17 130.65
N LEU A 217 65.14 -3.13 129.31
CA LEU A 217 64.04 -2.43 128.60
C LEU A 217 62.86 -3.35 128.22
N ASN A 218 62.86 -4.60 128.70
CA ASN A 218 61.96 -5.65 128.23
C ASN A 218 60.68 -5.85 129.08
N LYS A 219 60.45 -5.04 130.13
CA LYS A 219 59.35 -5.25 131.10
C LYS A 219 58.59 -4.00 131.57
N GLU A 220 58.54 -2.95 130.76
CA GLU A 220 57.44 -1.98 130.82
C GLU A 220 56.60 -2.03 129.52
N LYS A 221 55.63 -2.97 129.47
CA LYS A 221 54.23 -2.67 129.85
C LYS A 221 53.48 -2.05 128.66
N LYS A 222 52.87 -2.80 127.75
CA LYS A 222 52.10 -4.06 127.92
C LYS A 222 51.00 -4.00 129.02
N HIS A 223 50.56 -2.80 129.39
CA HIS A 223 49.39 -2.57 130.27
C HIS A 223 48.65 -1.26 129.93
N LEU A 224 48.63 -0.90 128.65
CA LEU A 224 47.43 -0.37 127.98
C LEU A 224 47.01 -1.28 126.82
N GLN A 225 47.62 -2.45 126.73
CA GLN A 225 47.06 -3.59 126.01
C GLN A 225 45.93 -4.14 126.89
N GLU A 226 44.73 -4.22 126.30
CA GLU A 226 43.59 -5.01 126.76
C GLU A 226 42.84 -4.54 128.04
N VAL A 227 41.60 -5.03 128.15
CA VAL A 227 40.79 -5.11 129.38
C VAL A 227 40.37 -3.78 130.03
N ASN A 228 39.68 -2.93 129.26
CA ASN A 228 38.25 -2.64 129.51
C ASN A 228 37.75 -1.64 128.45
N GLN A 229 36.65 -1.86 127.73
CA GLN A 229 35.66 -2.94 127.77
C GLN A 229 34.90 -2.82 126.43
N LYS A 230 34.52 -3.86 125.67
CA LYS A 230 34.25 -5.26 126.04
C LYS A 230 33.31 -5.45 127.22
N THR A 231 32.36 -4.52 127.34
CA THR A 231 31.00 -4.71 127.91
C THR A 231 30.05 -3.74 127.19
N SER A 232 30.09 -3.76 125.86
CA SER A 232 28.87 -4.08 125.12
C SER A 232 29.28 -4.66 123.75
N GLU A 233 29.40 -5.97 123.56
CA GLU A 233 28.69 -7.06 124.25
C GLU A 233 27.18 -6.78 124.30
N ASP A 234 26.51 -7.15 123.22
CA ASP A 234 25.29 -7.97 123.26
C ASP A 234 24.46 -7.76 122.00
N LEU A 235 25.02 -8.11 120.83
CA LEU A 235 24.31 -8.98 119.90
C LEU A 235 25.24 -9.70 118.89
N GLN A 236 26.08 -10.60 119.43
CA GLN A 236 26.44 -11.84 118.73
C GLN A 236 25.21 -12.78 118.62
N ALA A 237 24.18 -12.55 119.43
CA ALA A 237 23.00 -13.39 119.61
C ALA A 237 21.88 -13.13 118.57
N THR A 238 22.21 -13.26 117.29
CA THR A 238 21.51 -14.13 116.32
C THR A 238 22.18 -13.93 114.96
N GLU A 239 23.08 -14.81 114.55
CA GLU A 239 22.78 -16.17 114.06
C GLU A 239 22.01 -16.16 112.73
N ASP A 240 22.71 -16.62 111.69
CA ASP A 240 22.28 -17.81 110.97
C ASP A 240 20.99 -17.74 110.14
N LYS A 241 20.85 -16.69 109.34
CA LYS A 241 20.29 -16.84 107.97
C LYS A 241 21.21 -16.41 106.83
N VAL A 242 22.49 -16.72 106.98
CA VAL A 242 23.47 -17.34 106.06
C VAL A 242 23.19 -17.50 104.54
N ASN A 243 21.95 -17.52 104.01
CA ASN A 243 21.64 -18.25 102.76
C ASN A 243 20.64 -17.60 101.76
N HIS A 244 20.53 -16.26 101.63
CA HIS A 244 19.66 -15.69 100.56
C HIS A 244 20.11 -14.46 99.75
N LEU A 245 21.06 -13.63 100.22
CA LEU A 245 21.38 -12.37 99.52
C LEU A 245 22.32 -12.49 98.30
N ASN A 246 22.36 -13.67 97.70
CA ASN A 246 22.97 -13.92 96.39
C ASN A 246 22.03 -13.44 95.24
N LYS A 247 21.45 -12.22 95.32
CA LYS A 247 20.38 -11.81 94.37
C LYS A 247 20.02 -10.34 94.06
N VAL A 248 20.51 -9.29 94.75
CA VAL A 248 19.88 -7.94 94.60
C VAL A 248 20.80 -6.73 94.36
N LYS A 249 22.12 -6.75 94.63
CA LYS A 249 22.93 -5.51 94.69
C LYS A 249 24.36 -5.62 94.08
N SER A 250 24.64 -5.86 92.79
CA SER A 250 23.91 -5.75 91.51
C SER A 250 23.12 -4.46 91.23
N LYS A 251 23.13 -3.47 92.13
CA LYS A 251 22.27 -2.27 92.07
C LYS A 251 22.82 -1.01 92.77
N LEU A 252 23.99 -1.06 93.40
CA LEU A 252 24.50 0.08 94.19
C LEU A 252 26.01 0.35 94.04
N GLU A 253 26.72 -0.40 93.18
CA GLU A 253 27.82 0.18 92.40
C GLU A 253 27.25 1.13 91.31
N GLN A 254 25.99 0.89 90.93
CA GLN A 254 25.15 1.77 90.10
C GLN A 254 24.96 3.20 90.68
N THR A 255 25.27 3.46 91.97
CA THR A 255 24.94 4.73 92.64
C THR A 255 26.13 5.63 93.01
N LEU A 256 27.37 5.24 92.71
CA LEU A 256 28.53 6.13 92.95
C LEU A 256 28.91 6.90 91.67
N ASP A 257 28.94 6.20 90.53
CA ASP A 257 28.99 6.83 89.19
C ASP A 257 27.76 7.73 88.92
N GLU A 258 26.65 7.60 89.67
CA GLU A 258 25.49 8.48 89.54
C GLU A 258 25.64 9.87 90.20
N LEU A 259 26.63 10.09 91.08
CA LEU A 259 26.76 11.36 91.80
C LEU A 259 27.75 12.36 91.17
N GLU A 260 28.90 11.92 90.65
CA GLU A 260 29.83 12.84 89.97
C GLU A 260 29.33 13.21 88.56
N ASP A 261 28.71 12.26 87.87
CA ASP A 261 28.01 12.49 86.60
C ASP A 261 26.77 13.41 86.78
N SER A 262 26.21 13.55 87.99
CA SER A 262 25.07 14.47 88.25
C SER A 262 25.40 15.96 88.11
N LEU A 263 26.62 16.38 88.49
CA LEU A 263 27.00 17.79 88.52
C LEU A 263 27.45 18.31 87.13
N GLU A 264 28.01 17.43 86.29
CA GLU A 264 28.41 17.80 84.93
C GLU A 264 27.28 17.62 83.91
N ARG A 265 26.37 16.65 84.13
CA ARG A 265 25.09 16.58 83.39
C ARG A 265 24.23 17.83 83.58
N GLU A 266 24.21 18.48 84.75
CA GLU A 266 23.34 19.66 84.98
C GLU A 266 23.75 20.89 84.14
N LYS A 267 25.06 21.09 83.89
CA LYS A 267 25.52 22.17 82.99
C LYS A 267 25.32 21.84 81.51
N LYS A 268 25.47 20.57 81.11
CA LYS A 268 25.24 20.12 79.73
C LYS A 268 23.75 20.12 79.38
N ALA A 269 22.90 19.64 80.29
CA ALA A 269 21.44 19.69 80.17
C ALA A 269 20.91 21.11 80.01
N ARG A 270 21.55 22.14 80.57
CA ARG A 270 21.10 23.53 80.37
C ARG A 270 21.37 24.05 78.94
N GLN A 271 22.51 23.70 78.34
CA GLN A 271 22.78 24.01 76.92
C GLN A 271 21.98 23.12 75.97
N ASP A 272 21.74 21.86 76.31
CA ASP A 272 20.92 20.97 75.50
C ASP A 272 19.42 21.28 75.62
N VAL A 273 18.95 21.86 76.74
CA VAL A 273 17.61 22.47 76.83
C VAL A 273 17.52 23.75 75.99
N GLU A 274 18.57 24.56 75.87
CA GLU A 274 18.57 25.72 74.95
C GLU A 274 18.70 25.33 73.47
N LYS A 275 19.47 24.27 73.15
CA LYS A 275 19.53 23.69 71.79
C LYS A 275 18.23 22.98 71.42
N ASN A 276 17.66 22.16 72.31
CA ASN A 276 16.35 21.54 72.09
C ASN A 276 15.22 22.57 72.15
N LYS A 277 15.36 23.69 72.84
CA LYS A 277 14.44 24.83 72.69
C LYS A 277 14.55 25.43 71.30
N ARG A 278 15.74 25.64 70.73
CA ARG A 278 15.89 26.09 69.33
C ARG A 278 15.47 25.03 68.30
N LYS A 279 15.63 23.74 68.61
CA LYS A 279 15.17 22.62 67.77
C LYS A 279 13.65 22.51 67.81
N ILE A 280 13.03 22.57 68.99
CA ILE A 280 11.58 22.59 69.16
C ILE A 280 10.97 23.92 68.69
N GLU A 281 11.66 25.06 68.77
CA GLU A 281 11.22 26.31 68.12
C GLU A 281 11.34 26.22 66.60
N GLY A 282 12.34 25.50 66.06
CA GLY A 282 12.49 25.20 64.63
C GLY A 282 11.47 24.18 64.12
N ASP A 283 11.21 23.11 64.86
CA ASP A 283 10.20 22.08 64.59
C ASP A 283 8.79 22.64 64.83
N LEU A 284 8.61 23.58 65.77
CA LEU A 284 7.38 24.38 65.91
C LEU A 284 7.23 25.36 64.77
N LYS A 285 8.31 25.91 64.21
CA LYS A 285 8.25 26.78 63.03
C LYS A 285 7.96 25.98 61.76
N LEU A 286 8.56 24.81 61.59
CA LEU A 286 8.25 23.84 60.52
C LEU A 286 6.85 23.22 60.71
N ALA A 287 6.37 23.04 61.94
CA ALA A 287 4.99 22.66 62.21
C ALA A 287 4.02 23.83 62.01
N GLN A 288 4.44 25.08 62.23
CA GLN A 288 3.64 26.28 61.91
C GLN A 288 3.63 26.58 60.41
N GLU A 289 4.72 26.29 59.69
CA GLU A 289 4.79 26.35 58.23
C GLU A 289 4.03 25.18 57.61
N ALA A 290 4.15 23.95 58.14
CA ALA A 290 3.30 22.82 57.74
C ALA A 290 1.83 23.01 58.14
N VAL A 291 1.52 23.70 59.24
CA VAL A 291 0.13 24.10 59.58
C VAL A 291 -0.32 25.26 58.70
N ALA A 292 0.53 26.20 58.31
CA ALA A 292 0.19 27.25 57.36
C ALA A 292 0.00 26.70 55.94
N ASP A 293 0.79 25.70 55.52
CA ASP A 293 0.64 24.99 54.26
C ASP A 293 -0.53 23.99 54.32
N LEU A 294 -0.85 23.38 55.46
CA LEU A 294 -2.09 22.66 55.66
C LEU A 294 -3.30 23.60 55.75
N GLU A 295 -3.17 24.82 56.25
CA GLU A 295 -4.22 25.85 56.22
C GLU A 295 -4.39 26.44 54.82
N LYS A 296 -3.33 26.53 54.03
CA LYS A 296 -3.32 26.96 52.63
C LYS A 296 -3.85 25.86 51.71
N ALA A 297 -3.43 24.61 51.90
CA ALA A 297 -3.99 23.43 51.26
C ALA A 297 -5.43 23.17 51.73
N LYS A 298 -5.78 23.50 52.98
CA LYS A 298 -7.18 23.53 53.44
C LYS A 298 -7.94 24.68 52.79
N LYS A 299 -7.36 25.87 52.58
CA LYS A 299 -8.01 26.97 51.84
C LYS A 299 -8.18 26.66 50.36
N GLU A 300 -7.21 25.99 49.74
CA GLU A 300 -7.29 25.50 48.36
C GLU A 300 -8.23 24.30 48.26
N ALA A 301 -8.29 23.44 49.27
CA ALA A 301 -9.29 22.37 49.38
C ALA A 301 -10.69 22.94 49.68
N GLU A 302 -10.84 24.03 50.43
CA GLU A 302 -12.11 24.72 50.70
C GLU A 302 -12.54 25.57 49.49
N GLN A 303 -11.60 26.13 48.71
CA GLN A 303 -11.89 26.77 47.43
C GLN A 303 -12.18 25.75 46.32
N ASN A 304 -11.51 24.60 46.32
CA ASN A 304 -11.84 23.47 45.46
C ASN A 304 -13.14 22.80 45.92
N LEU A 305 -13.44 22.76 47.22
CA LEU A 305 -14.72 22.31 47.76
C LEU A 305 -15.81 23.32 47.39
N GLN A 306 -15.59 24.64 47.48
CA GLN A 306 -16.54 25.64 46.97
C GLN A 306 -16.68 25.60 45.44
N ARG A 307 -15.62 25.28 44.68
CA ARG A 307 -15.72 25.04 43.23
C ARG A 307 -16.48 23.76 42.95
N LYS A 308 -16.26 22.69 43.72
CA LYS A 308 -16.99 21.43 43.63
C LYS A 308 -18.43 21.54 44.12
N GLU A 309 -18.73 22.38 45.11
CA GLU A 309 -20.07 22.72 45.58
C GLU A 309 -20.79 23.63 44.59
N LYS A 310 -20.08 24.52 43.90
CA LYS A 310 -20.64 25.30 42.77
C LYS A 310 -20.81 24.44 41.52
N GLU A 311 -19.91 23.50 41.25
CA GLU A 311 -20.09 22.50 40.19
C GLU A 311 -21.26 21.56 40.54
N ILE A 312 -21.35 21.05 41.76
CA ILE A 312 -22.46 20.24 42.28
C ILE A 312 -23.75 21.06 42.30
N ALA A 313 -23.73 22.35 42.62
CA ALA A 313 -24.91 23.21 42.51
C ALA A 313 -25.28 23.46 41.03
N SER A 314 -24.32 23.56 40.12
CA SER A 314 -24.58 23.67 38.67
C SER A 314 -25.01 22.33 38.04
N LEU A 315 -24.55 21.21 38.60
CA LEU A 315 -24.91 19.85 38.20
C LEU A 315 -26.25 19.46 38.81
N ASN A 316 -26.58 19.93 40.01
CA ASN A 316 -27.91 19.84 40.60
C ASN A 316 -28.88 20.78 39.87
N ALA A 317 -28.48 21.98 39.48
CA ALA A 317 -29.30 22.83 38.61
C ALA A 317 -29.49 22.20 37.23
N LYS A 318 -28.47 21.59 36.64
CA LYS A 318 -28.61 20.77 35.41
C LYS A 318 -29.43 19.51 35.64
N LEU A 319 -29.37 18.90 36.81
CA LEU A 319 -30.19 17.73 37.17
C LEU A 319 -31.65 18.16 37.42
N GLU A 320 -31.90 19.36 37.94
CA GLU A 320 -33.22 19.98 38.06
C GLU A 320 -33.75 20.42 36.69
N ASP A 321 -32.91 20.96 35.81
CA ASP A 321 -33.25 21.26 34.41
C ASP A 321 -33.51 19.98 33.61
N GLU A 322 -32.71 18.92 33.79
CA GLU A 322 -32.93 17.60 33.18
C GLU A 322 -34.12 16.88 33.81
N GLN A 323 -34.40 17.02 35.11
CA GLN A 323 -35.62 16.50 35.74
C GLN A 323 -36.85 17.31 35.32
N ALA A 324 -36.74 18.62 35.09
CA ALA A 324 -37.79 19.45 34.52
C ALA A 324 -38.01 19.12 33.04
N LEU A 325 -36.94 18.81 32.29
CA LEU A 325 -37.02 18.32 30.91
C LEU A 325 -37.61 16.91 30.86
N VAL A 326 -37.25 16.00 31.78
CA VAL A 326 -37.85 14.67 31.93
C VAL A 326 -39.30 14.77 32.37
N ALA A 327 -39.67 15.68 33.27
CA ALA A 327 -41.07 15.94 33.64
C ALA A 327 -41.86 16.52 32.46
N LYS A 328 -41.26 17.42 31.68
CA LYS A 328 -41.85 17.99 30.45
C LYS A 328 -41.99 16.95 29.35
N LEU A 329 -41.01 16.06 29.18
CA LEU A 329 -41.04 14.94 28.25
C LEU A 329 -42.01 13.85 28.71
N GLN A 330 -42.12 13.55 30.01
CA GLN A 330 -43.15 12.66 30.57
C GLN A 330 -44.55 13.26 30.40
N LYS A 331 -44.68 14.59 30.49
CA LYS A 331 -45.93 15.28 30.19
C LYS A 331 -46.27 15.25 28.69
N GLN A 332 -45.29 15.48 27.82
CA GLN A 332 -45.46 15.28 26.37
C GLN A 332 -45.72 13.82 26.00
N ILE A 333 -45.14 12.84 26.70
CA ILE A 333 -45.43 11.42 26.52
C ILE A 333 -46.86 11.11 26.96
N LYS A 334 -47.36 11.68 28.07
CA LYS A 334 -48.78 11.58 28.45
C LYS A 334 -49.72 12.28 27.48
N GLU A 335 -49.37 13.45 26.97
CA GLU A 335 -50.13 14.18 25.96
C GLU A 335 -50.13 13.42 24.62
N LEU A 336 -49.03 12.78 24.24
CA LEU A 336 -48.94 11.91 23.06
C LEU A 336 -49.62 10.55 23.27
N GLN A 337 -49.63 10.00 24.48
CA GLN A 337 -50.39 8.79 24.82
C GLN A 337 -51.90 9.07 24.79
N SER A 338 -52.35 10.18 25.38
CA SER A 338 -53.72 10.67 25.22
C SER A 338 -54.08 10.95 23.77
N ARG A 339 -53.13 11.45 22.96
CA ARG A 339 -53.33 11.66 21.52
C ARG A 339 -53.38 10.34 20.73
N ILE A 340 -52.67 9.31 21.19
CA ILE A 340 -52.74 7.95 20.63
C ILE A 340 -54.07 7.30 21.02
N GLU A 341 -54.53 7.43 22.26
CA GLU A 341 -55.86 6.98 22.70
C GLU A 341 -56.99 7.69 21.91
N GLU A 342 -56.90 9.01 21.69
CA GLU A 342 -57.82 9.75 20.80
C GLU A 342 -57.79 9.22 19.35
N LEU A 343 -56.59 8.98 18.79
CA LEU A 343 -56.44 8.45 17.43
C LEU A 343 -56.86 6.97 17.31
N GLU A 344 -56.78 6.20 18.39
CA GLU A 344 -57.30 4.82 18.46
C GLU A 344 -58.83 4.80 18.58
N GLU A 345 -59.44 5.73 19.32
CA GLU A 345 -60.90 5.94 19.30
C GLU A 345 -61.41 6.46 17.94
N GLU A 346 -60.69 7.37 17.28
CA GLU A 346 -61.00 7.82 15.90
C GLU A 346 -60.87 6.66 14.89
N LEU A 347 -59.84 5.80 15.02
CA LEU A 347 -59.66 4.62 14.17
C LEU A 347 -60.75 3.56 14.40
N GLU A 348 -61.22 3.38 15.64
CA GLU A 348 -62.31 2.45 15.96
C GLU A 348 -63.68 2.99 15.47
N ALA A 349 -63.88 4.31 15.51
CA ALA A 349 -65.02 4.97 14.87
C ALA A 349 -64.98 4.84 13.32
N GLU A 350 -63.80 5.00 12.71
CA GLU A 350 -63.60 4.80 11.27
C GLU A 350 -63.84 3.33 10.86
N ARG A 351 -63.43 2.36 11.69
CA ARG A 351 -63.76 0.93 11.51
C ARG A 351 -65.28 0.67 11.54
N GLN A 352 -66.02 1.28 12.47
CA GLN A 352 -67.49 1.17 12.51
C GLN A 352 -68.18 1.85 11.32
N ALA A 353 -67.63 2.95 10.79
CA ALA A 353 -68.12 3.58 9.58
C ALA A 353 -67.87 2.70 8.33
N ARG A 354 -66.68 2.11 8.23
CA ARG A 354 -66.28 1.20 7.14
C ARG A 354 -67.13 -0.07 7.08
N ALA A 355 -67.48 -0.64 8.23
CA ALA A 355 -68.38 -1.80 8.33
C ALA A 355 -69.81 -1.51 7.84
N LYS A 356 -70.28 -0.25 7.89
CA LYS A 356 -71.56 0.15 7.28
C LYS A 356 -71.45 0.32 5.76
N ALA A 357 -70.32 0.80 5.25
CA ALA A 357 -70.07 0.94 3.81
C ALA A 357 -69.90 -0.42 3.10
N GLU A 358 -69.26 -1.41 3.73
CA GLU A 358 -69.14 -2.76 3.16
C GLU A 358 -70.50 -3.47 3.05
N LYS A 359 -71.45 -3.18 3.94
CA LYS A 359 -72.78 -3.79 3.91
C LYS A 359 -73.62 -3.37 2.70
N GLN A 360 -73.45 -2.14 2.19
CA GLN A 360 -74.07 -1.69 0.93
C GLN A 360 -73.32 -2.18 -0.31
N ARG A 361 -72.08 -2.65 -0.15
CA ARG A 361 -71.26 -3.21 -1.24
C ARG A 361 -71.56 -4.70 -1.47
N ALA A 362 -72.07 -5.40 -0.45
CA ALA A 362 -72.47 -6.81 -0.52
C ALA A 362 -73.73 -7.04 -1.38
N ASP A 363 -74.69 -6.10 -1.38
CA ASP A 363 -75.92 -6.25 -2.17
C ASP A 363 -75.67 -6.11 -3.69
N LEU A 364 -74.63 -5.37 -4.10
CA LEU A 364 -74.17 -5.27 -5.50
C LEU A 364 -73.24 -6.43 -5.93
N ALA A 365 -72.79 -7.28 -5.00
CA ALA A 365 -71.93 -8.42 -5.31
C ALA A 365 -72.74 -9.66 -5.74
N ARG A 366 -73.99 -9.78 -5.30
CA ARG A 366 -74.88 -10.91 -5.62
C ARG A 366 -75.24 -11.02 -7.11
N GLU A 367 -75.32 -9.90 -7.83
CA GLU A 367 -75.55 -9.90 -9.29
C GLU A 367 -74.33 -10.41 -10.10
N ILE A 368 -73.17 -10.61 -9.45
CA ILE A 368 -71.95 -11.17 -10.06
C ILE A 368 -71.79 -12.68 -9.74
N GLU A 369 -72.46 -13.19 -8.70
CA GLU A 369 -72.40 -14.62 -8.34
C GLU A 369 -73.07 -15.52 -9.39
N GLU A 370 -74.17 -15.11 -10.03
CA GLU A 370 -74.83 -15.86 -11.12
C GLU A 370 -73.93 -16.06 -12.37
N LEU A 371 -72.90 -15.24 -12.56
CA LEU A 371 -71.91 -15.42 -13.63
C LEU A 371 -70.74 -16.34 -13.24
N SER A 372 -70.61 -16.69 -11.96
CA SER A 372 -69.47 -17.45 -11.42
C SER A 372 -69.74 -18.96 -11.31
N GLU A 373 -71.00 -19.41 -11.29
CA GLU A 373 -71.37 -20.84 -11.32
C GLU A 373 -70.84 -21.57 -12.58
N ARG A 374 -70.51 -20.84 -13.65
CA ARG A 374 -69.84 -21.39 -14.85
C ARG A 374 -68.34 -21.73 -14.67
N LEU A 375 -67.77 -21.54 -13.48
CA LEU A 375 -66.37 -21.87 -13.18
C LEU A 375 -66.22 -23.01 -12.14
N GLU A 376 -67.31 -23.64 -11.71
CA GLU A 376 -67.25 -24.75 -10.74
C GLU A 376 -66.60 -26.04 -11.30
N GLU A 377 -66.42 -26.16 -12.62
CA GLU A 377 -65.69 -27.29 -13.23
C GLU A 377 -64.18 -27.32 -12.90
N SER A 378 -63.64 -26.30 -12.23
CA SER A 378 -62.23 -26.26 -11.77
C SER A 378 -62.00 -26.76 -10.34
N GLY A 379 -63.01 -27.36 -9.68
CA GLY A 379 -63.00 -27.73 -8.25
C GLY A 379 -62.06 -28.86 -7.79
N GLY A 380 -61.15 -29.36 -8.63
CA GLY A 380 -60.31 -30.54 -8.34
C GLY A 380 -59.02 -30.29 -7.52
N ALA A 381 -58.60 -29.04 -7.34
CA ALA A 381 -57.25 -28.71 -6.83
C ALA A 381 -57.10 -28.70 -5.29
N THR A 382 -58.20 -28.72 -4.54
CA THR A 382 -58.22 -28.34 -3.11
C THR A 382 -57.54 -29.36 -2.18
N SER A 383 -57.36 -30.61 -2.62
CA SER A 383 -56.68 -31.66 -1.83
C SER A 383 -55.16 -31.43 -1.71
N ALA A 384 -54.52 -30.89 -2.75
CA ALA A 384 -53.07 -30.66 -2.78
C ALA A 384 -52.62 -29.47 -1.92
N GLN A 385 -53.54 -28.57 -1.54
CA GLN A 385 -53.22 -27.34 -0.80
C GLN A 385 -52.81 -27.61 0.66
N LEU A 386 -53.28 -28.72 1.26
CA LEU A 386 -53.05 -29.05 2.67
C LEU A 386 -51.62 -29.57 2.97
N GLU A 387 -50.99 -30.29 2.04
CA GLU A 387 -49.56 -30.64 2.17
C GLU A 387 -48.65 -29.42 1.95
N LEU A 388 -49.11 -28.45 1.15
CA LEU A 388 -48.36 -27.25 0.80
C LEU A 388 -48.14 -26.31 2.00
N ASN A 389 -49.08 -26.24 2.94
CA ASN A 389 -48.90 -25.45 4.17
C ASN A 389 -47.86 -26.07 5.13
N LYS A 390 -47.76 -27.40 5.24
CA LYS A 390 -46.69 -28.04 6.03
C LYS A 390 -45.30 -27.82 5.43
N ARG A 391 -45.19 -27.71 4.09
CA ARG A 391 -43.93 -27.29 3.44
C ARG A 391 -43.59 -25.83 3.72
N ARG A 392 -44.57 -24.92 3.69
CA ARG A 392 -44.34 -23.49 3.97
C ARG A 392 -43.82 -23.19 5.37
N GLU A 393 -44.25 -23.93 6.40
CA GLU A 393 -43.71 -23.76 7.76
C GLU A 393 -42.24 -24.22 7.85
N ALA A 394 -41.89 -25.33 7.19
CA ALA A 394 -40.51 -25.81 7.10
C ALA A 394 -39.61 -24.88 6.28
N GLU A 395 -40.14 -24.30 5.19
CA GLU A 395 -39.45 -23.30 4.36
C GLU A 395 -39.24 -21.99 5.13
N LEU A 396 -40.21 -21.53 5.94
CA LEU A 396 -40.03 -20.35 6.81
C LEU A 396 -38.93 -20.55 7.87
N ALA A 397 -38.84 -21.74 8.46
CA ALA A 397 -37.76 -22.06 9.40
C ALA A 397 -36.38 -22.13 8.71
N LYS A 398 -36.32 -22.59 7.46
CA LYS A 398 -35.10 -22.59 6.66
C LYS A 398 -34.71 -21.18 6.21
N LEU A 399 -35.65 -20.40 5.67
CA LEU A 399 -35.43 -19.01 5.24
C LEU A 399 -34.94 -18.11 6.37
N ARG A 400 -35.30 -18.38 7.64
CA ARG A 400 -34.73 -17.67 8.80
C ARG A 400 -33.24 -18.00 9.02
N ARG A 401 -32.83 -19.27 8.91
CA ARG A 401 -31.40 -19.64 8.95
C ARG A 401 -30.64 -19.11 7.74
N ASP A 402 -31.19 -19.25 6.54
CA ASP A 402 -30.58 -18.74 5.32
C ASP A 402 -30.45 -17.20 5.38
N LEU A 403 -31.36 -16.49 6.07
CA LEU A 403 -31.28 -15.05 6.34
C LEU A 403 -30.23 -14.70 7.41
N GLU A 404 -30.11 -15.48 8.49
CA GLU A 404 -29.06 -15.32 9.51
C GLU A 404 -27.66 -15.59 8.93
N GLU A 405 -27.49 -16.64 8.14
CA GLU A 405 -26.25 -16.93 7.40
C GLU A 405 -25.96 -15.87 6.33
N SER A 406 -26.97 -15.40 5.60
CA SER A 406 -26.83 -14.29 4.63
C SER A 406 -26.47 -12.96 5.32
N ASN A 407 -26.99 -12.69 6.52
CA ASN A 407 -26.64 -11.53 7.32
C ASN A 407 -25.20 -11.63 7.84
N LEU A 408 -24.78 -12.80 8.36
CA LEU A 408 -23.39 -13.04 8.76
C LEU A 408 -22.44 -12.90 7.56
N HIS A 409 -22.84 -13.38 6.39
CA HIS A 409 -22.07 -13.22 5.15
C HIS A 409 -22.09 -11.77 4.64
N HIS A 410 -23.16 -11.01 4.85
CA HIS A 410 -23.22 -9.57 4.59
C HIS A 410 -22.35 -8.77 5.56
N GLU A 411 -22.28 -9.12 6.85
CA GLU A 411 -21.38 -8.47 7.80
C GLU A 411 -19.91 -8.79 7.50
N GLN A 412 -19.58 -10.03 7.14
CA GLN A 412 -18.24 -10.38 6.66
C GLN A 412 -17.92 -9.68 5.32
N ALA A 413 -18.87 -9.60 4.40
CA ALA A 413 -18.71 -8.88 3.14
C ALA A 413 -18.58 -7.37 3.35
N LEU A 414 -19.31 -6.77 4.30
CA LEU A 414 -19.20 -5.36 4.71
C LEU A 414 -17.88 -5.09 5.42
N SER A 415 -17.38 -6.02 6.25
CA SER A 415 -16.05 -5.93 6.85
C SER A 415 -14.94 -5.99 5.79
N LEU A 416 -15.05 -6.91 4.84
CA LEU A 416 -14.18 -6.99 3.66
C LEU A 416 -14.33 -5.79 2.71
N LEU A 417 -15.52 -5.20 2.59
CA LEU A 417 -15.75 -3.98 1.81
C LEU A 417 -15.18 -2.77 2.53
N ARG A 418 -15.30 -2.66 3.86
CA ARG A 418 -14.69 -1.59 4.67
C ARG A 418 -13.18 -1.69 4.63
N LYS A 419 -12.61 -2.89 4.75
CA LYS A 419 -11.17 -3.11 4.59
C LYS A 419 -10.71 -2.72 3.19
N LYS A 420 -11.36 -3.23 2.13
CA LYS A 420 -11.04 -2.83 0.75
C LYS A 420 -11.28 -1.35 0.48
N HIS A 421 -12.29 -0.75 1.08
CA HIS A 421 -12.58 0.67 0.94
C HIS A 421 -11.44 1.48 1.57
N ASN A 422 -11.02 1.14 2.79
CA ASN A 422 -9.85 1.74 3.44
C ASN A 422 -8.56 1.50 2.65
N ASP A 423 -8.33 0.29 2.11
CA ASP A 423 -7.18 -0.01 1.25
C ASP A 423 -7.22 0.83 -0.04
N THR A 424 -8.40 0.99 -0.67
CA THR A 424 -8.57 1.87 -1.85
C THR A 424 -8.54 3.35 -1.50
N VAL A 425 -8.93 3.75 -0.30
CA VAL A 425 -8.84 5.15 0.18
C VAL A 425 -7.37 5.47 0.46
N ALA A 426 -6.59 4.52 0.99
CA ALA A 426 -5.14 4.65 1.10
C ALA A 426 -4.47 4.71 -0.30
N GLU A 427 -4.84 3.83 -1.25
CA GLU A 427 -4.35 3.95 -2.64
C GLU A 427 -4.79 5.26 -3.31
N LEU A 428 -6.00 5.76 -3.04
CA LEU A 428 -6.49 7.04 -3.55
C LEU A 428 -5.82 8.25 -2.85
N SER A 429 -5.40 8.11 -1.58
CA SER A 429 -4.59 9.09 -0.86
C SER A 429 -3.15 9.12 -1.39
N ASP A 430 -2.53 7.97 -1.62
CA ASP A 430 -1.22 7.89 -2.30
C ASP A 430 -1.31 8.40 -3.75
N GLN A 431 -2.40 8.12 -4.46
CA GLN A 431 -2.67 8.72 -5.77
C GLN A 431 -2.97 10.22 -5.68
N LEU A 432 -3.55 10.73 -4.59
CA LEU A 432 -3.74 12.17 -4.34
C LEU A 432 -2.42 12.87 -4.03
N ASP A 433 -1.52 12.24 -3.27
CA ASP A 433 -0.17 12.77 -3.02
C ASP A 433 0.73 12.69 -4.27
N GLN A 434 0.59 11.64 -5.07
CA GLN A 434 1.16 11.57 -6.41
C GLN A 434 0.53 12.63 -7.33
N LEU A 435 -0.78 12.83 -7.31
CA LEU A 435 -1.47 13.87 -8.08
C LEU A 435 -1.11 15.27 -7.59
N ASN A 436 -0.82 15.49 -6.32
CA ASN A 436 -0.34 16.77 -5.79
C ASN A 436 1.13 17.02 -6.19
N LYS A 437 1.98 15.98 -6.21
CA LYS A 437 3.33 16.06 -6.79
C LYS A 437 3.29 16.28 -8.31
N HIS A 438 2.40 15.59 -9.03
CA HIS A 438 2.13 15.81 -10.44
C HIS A 438 1.52 17.18 -10.70
N LYS A 439 0.67 17.70 -9.82
CA LYS A 439 0.12 19.06 -9.90
C LYS A 439 1.20 20.10 -9.66
N ALA A 440 2.09 19.93 -8.69
CA ALA A 440 3.25 20.80 -8.52
C ALA A 440 4.21 20.73 -9.72
N LYS A 441 4.37 19.54 -10.33
CA LYS A 441 5.11 19.36 -11.59
C LYS A 441 4.41 20.03 -12.76
N VAL A 442 3.08 19.91 -12.87
CA VAL A 442 2.22 20.51 -13.91
C VAL A 442 2.06 22.00 -13.73
N ASP A 443 2.10 22.55 -12.52
CA ASP A 443 2.13 23.99 -12.25
C ASP A 443 3.49 24.57 -12.63
N LYS A 444 4.59 23.81 -12.45
CA LYS A 444 5.93 24.15 -12.94
C LYS A 444 6.04 24.02 -14.46
N GLU A 445 5.49 22.95 -15.04
CA GLU A 445 5.37 22.74 -16.48
C GLU A 445 4.41 23.75 -17.11
N ARG A 446 3.39 24.26 -16.38
CA ARG A 446 2.53 25.38 -16.77
C ARG A 446 3.28 26.70 -16.70
N ALA A 447 4.18 26.89 -15.74
CA ALA A 447 5.03 28.08 -15.70
C ALA A 447 6.00 28.11 -16.91
N THR A 448 6.62 26.98 -17.26
CA THR A 448 7.37 26.87 -18.53
C THR A 448 6.47 26.95 -19.74
N ALA A 449 5.28 26.34 -19.76
CA ALA A 449 4.35 26.44 -20.89
C ALA A 449 3.77 27.86 -21.05
N VAL A 450 3.69 28.67 -20.00
CA VAL A 450 3.32 30.10 -20.09
C VAL A 450 4.50 30.92 -20.63
N ALA A 451 5.74 30.59 -20.28
CA ALA A 451 6.92 31.17 -20.93
C ALA A 451 7.02 30.75 -22.41
N GLU A 452 6.84 29.47 -22.72
CA GLU A 452 6.76 28.94 -24.08
C GLU A 452 5.56 29.50 -24.84
N VAL A 453 4.42 29.80 -24.20
CA VAL A 453 3.29 30.50 -24.84
C VAL A 453 3.63 31.98 -25.09
N SER A 454 4.43 32.62 -24.25
CA SER A 454 4.96 33.97 -24.52
C SER A 454 5.95 33.96 -25.69
N ASP A 455 6.83 32.96 -25.75
CA ASP A 455 7.77 32.77 -26.86
C ASP A 455 7.07 32.33 -28.14
N LEU A 456 6.02 31.50 -28.04
CA LEU A 456 5.14 31.13 -29.14
C LEU A 456 4.22 32.28 -29.56
N GLN A 457 3.88 33.24 -28.68
CA GLN A 457 3.20 34.48 -29.06
C GLN A 457 4.16 35.42 -29.81
N SER A 458 5.41 35.51 -29.38
CA SER A 458 6.49 36.19 -30.12
C SER A 458 6.71 35.55 -31.51
N LEU A 459 6.75 34.21 -31.58
CA LEU A 459 6.81 33.47 -32.84
C LEU A 459 5.52 33.56 -33.64
N LEU A 460 4.35 33.69 -33.01
CA LEU A 460 3.05 33.89 -33.68
C LEU A 460 2.97 35.31 -34.27
N ASP A 461 3.49 36.33 -33.61
CA ASP A 461 3.61 37.68 -34.18
C ASP A 461 4.64 37.73 -35.33
N HIS A 462 5.71 36.92 -35.23
CA HIS A 462 6.65 36.73 -36.34
C HIS A 462 6.01 35.95 -37.49
N ALA A 463 5.22 34.91 -37.19
CA ALA A 463 4.47 34.11 -38.15
C ALA A 463 3.32 34.90 -38.77
N ASN A 464 2.65 35.80 -38.05
CA ASN A 464 1.63 36.71 -38.56
C ASN A 464 2.24 37.76 -39.50
N LYS A 465 3.47 38.24 -39.24
CA LYS A 465 4.22 39.08 -40.19
C LYS A 465 4.68 38.29 -41.41
N SER A 466 5.13 37.05 -41.22
CA SER A 466 5.44 36.12 -42.31
C SER A 466 4.20 35.82 -43.15
N GLN A 467 3.05 35.58 -42.51
CA GLN A 467 1.75 35.32 -43.13
C GLN A 467 1.22 36.55 -43.84
N ALA A 468 1.37 37.77 -43.31
CA ALA A 468 1.00 38.99 -44.04
C ALA A 468 1.87 39.22 -45.31
N ASN A 469 3.13 38.76 -45.30
CA ASN A 469 3.98 38.72 -46.50
C ASN A 469 3.60 37.56 -47.43
N ALA A 470 3.25 36.39 -46.88
CA ALA A 470 2.79 35.24 -47.63
C ALA A 470 1.40 35.49 -48.26
N ASP A 471 0.51 36.23 -47.62
CA ASP A 471 -0.79 36.68 -48.14
C ASP A 471 -0.60 37.73 -49.25
N LYS A 472 0.45 38.56 -49.16
CA LYS A 472 0.88 39.43 -50.26
C LYS A 472 1.37 38.61 -51.45
N GLN A 473 2.20 37.60 -51.21
CA GLN A 473 2.68 36.68 -52.25
C GLN A 473 1.54 35.81 -52.80
N CYS A 474 0.60 35.34 -51.98
CA CYS A 474 -0.60 34.62 -52.37
C CYS A 474 -1.50 35.51 -53.21
N LYS A 475 -1.70 36.79 -52.89
CA LYS A 475 -2.42 37.72 -53.78
C LYS A 475 -1.69 37.96 -55.10
N GLN A 476 -0.36 37.98 -55.10
CA GLN A 476 0.43 38.06 -56.33
C GLN A 476 0.33 36.76 -57.16
N LEU A 477 0.29 35.61 -56.49
CA LEU A 477 0.06 34.29 -57.06
C LEU A 477 -1.40 34.09 -57.48
N GLU A 478 -2.39 34.74 -56.85
CA GLU A 478 -3.80 34.75 -57.24
C GLU A 478 -4.02 35.59 -58.50
N VAL A 479 -3.30 36.70 -58.66
CA VAL A 479 -3.26 37.46 -59.93
C VAL A 479 -2.59 36.63 -61.02
N GLN A 480 -1.48 35.95 -60.73
CA GLN A 480 -0.88 34.99 -61.67
C GLN A 480 -1.80 33.79 -61.92
N LEU A 481 -2.54 33.32 -60.92
CA LEU A 481 -3.49 32.22 -61.03
C LEU A 481 -4.65 32.63 -61.93
N ALA A 482 -5.19 33.84 -61.78
CA ALA A 482 -6.20 34.41 -62.64
C ALA A 482 -5.72 34.56 -64.09
N ASP A 483 -4.47 34.99 -64.32
CA ASP A 483 -3.85 35.00 -65.66
C ASP A 483 -3.68 33.59 -66.23
N THR A 484 -3.29 32.61 -65.40
CA THR A 484 -3.23 31.20 -65.83
C THR A 484 -4.60 30.56 -65.98
N GLN A 485 -5.63 31.03 -65.28
CA GLN A 485 -7.02 30.60 -65.40
C GLN A 485 -7.65 31.18 -66.66
N PHE A 486 -7.34 32.43 -67.01
CA PHE A 486 -7.70 33.00 -68.30
C PHE A 486 -7.05 32.23 -69.47
N LYS A 487 -5.76 31.89 -69.34
CA LYS A 487 -5.06 31.01 -70.29
C LYS A 487 -5.58 29.56 -70.25
N LEU A 488 -6.07 29.08 -69.11
CA LEU A 488 -6.68 27.76 -68.96
C LEU A 488 -8.09 27.75 -69.57
N ASP A 489 -8.84 28.85 -69.52
CA ASP A 489 -10.15 28.98 -70.15
C ASP A 489 -10.03 29.17 -71.67
N GLU A 490 -8.98 29.87 -72.13
CA GLU A 490 -8.56 29.89 -73.54
C GLU A 490 -8.09 28.51 -74.02
N ALA A 491 -7.29 27.81 -73.21
CA ALA A 491 -6.91 26.42 -73.45
C ALA A 491 -8.11 25.47 -73.39
N ASN A 492 -9.09 25.69 -72.51
CA ASN A 492 -10.33 24.90 -72.41
C ASN A 492 -11.27 25.18 -73.58
N ARG A 493 -11.26 26.39 -74.15
CA ARG A 493 -11.95 26.68 -75.42
C ARG A 493 -11.30 25.91 -76.56
N THR A 494 -9.98 25.97 -76.70
CA THR A 494 -9.29 25.15 -77.72
C THR A 494 -9.41 23.64 -77.45
N LEU A 495 -9.49 23.20 -76.18
CA LEU A 495 -9.79 21.82 -75.79
C LEU A 495 -11.23 21.42 -76.12
N ASN A 496 -12.20 22.32 -76.02
CA ASN A 496 -13.58 22.08 -76.44
C ASN A 496 -13.72 22.07 -77.97
N ASP A 497 -12.94 22.89 -78.70
CA ASP A 497 -12.84 22.81 -80.16
C ASP A 497 -12.16 21.50 -80.58
N PHE A 498 -11.11 21.08 -79.87
CA PHE A 498 -10.50 19.75 -80.05
C PHE A 498 -11.41 18.62 -79.60
N ASP A 499 -12.28 18.78 -78.60
CA ASP A 499 -13.21 17.74 -78.15
C ASP A 499 -14.45 17.66 -79.06
N ALA A 500 -14.87 18.77 -79.69
CA ALA A 500 -15.80 18.77 -80.81
C ALA A 500 -15.19 18.10 -82.03
N GLY A 501 -13.91 18.39 -82.35
CA GLY A 501 -13.13 17.68 -83.35
C GLY A 501 -12.97 16.19 -83.02
N LYS A 502 -12.75 15.84 -81.76
CA LYS A 502 -12.62 14.46 -81.25
C LYS A 502 -13.95 13.73 -81.25
N LYS A 503 -15.08 14.40 -81.01
CA LYS A 503 -16.43 13.83 -81.18
C LYS A 503 -16.74 13.58 -82.64
N LYS A 504 -16.34 14.48 -83.54
CA LYS A 504 -16.46 14.28 -84.99
C LYS A 504 -15.59 13.12 -85.47
N LEU A 505 -14.32 13.08 -85.05
CA LEU A 505 -13.41 11.97 -85.26
C LEU A 505 -13.86 10.68 -84.55
N ALA A 506 -14.63 10.74 -83.45
CA ALA A 506 -15.18 9.56 -82.78
C ALA A 506 -16.44 9.04 -83.47
N VAL A 507 -17.19 9.88 -84.18
CA VAL A 507 -18.25 9.44 -85.09
C VAL A 507 -17.65 8.83 -86.36
N GLU A 508 -16.64 9.48 -86.97
CA GLU A 508 -15.90 8.93 -88.12
C GLU A 508 -15.16 7.64 -87.72
N ASN A 509 -14.53 7.59 -86.54
CA ASN A 509 -13.93 6.38 -86.00
C ASN A 509 -14.99 5.34 -85.61
N GLY A 510 -16.21 5.75 -85.23
CA GLY A 510 -17.35 4.84 -85.02
C GLY A 510 -17.86 4.23 -86.32
N GLU A 511 -17.91 4.98 -87.43
CA GLU A 511 -18.22 4.45 -88.76
C GLU A 511 -17.08 3.58 -89.30
N LEU A 512 -15.82 3.98 -89.12
CA LEU A 512 -14.66 3.14 -89.44
C LEU A 512 -14.60 1.90 -88.55
N GLN A 513 -15.02 1.97 -87.29
CA GLN A 513 -15.07 0.83 -86.38
C GLN A 513 -16.27 -0.08 -86.67
N ARG A 514 -17.37 0.45 -87.23
CA ARG A 514 -18.45 -0.38 -87.80
C ARG A 514 -18.02 -1.06 -89.10
N GLN A 515 -17.27 -0.37 -89.96
CA GLN A 515 -16.63 -0.99 -91.13
C GLN A 515 -15.56 -1.99 -90.72
N LEU A 516 -14.84 -1.74 -89.63
CA LEU A 516 -13.90 -2.68 -89.02
C LEU A 516 -14.65 -3.88 -88.44
N GLU A 517 -15.79 -3.71 -87.76
CA GLU A 517 -16.62 -4.82 -87.26
C GLU A 517 -17.26 -5.64 -88.40
N GLU A 518 -17.67 -5.00 -89.50
CA GLU A 518 -18.12 -5.71 -90.71
C GLU A 518 -16.96 -6.48 -91.37
N ALA A 519 -15.76 -5.88 -91.44
CA ALA A 519 -14.55 -6.53 -91.93
C ALA A 519 -14.02 -7.60 -90.98
N GLU A 520 -14.14 -7.43 -89.66
CA GLU A 520 -13.78 -8.38 -88.61
C GLU A 520 -14.78 -9.52 -88.54
N SER A 521 -16.06 -9.28 -88.86
CA SER A 521 -17.08 -10.32 -89.05
C SER A 521 -16.78 -11.16 -90.31
N GLN A 522 -16.40 -10.52 -91.43
CA GLN A 522 -15.90 -11.23 -92.61
C GLN A 522 -14.58 -11.97 -92.33
N VAL A 523 -13.64 -11.35 -91.61
CA VAL A 523 -12.39 -11.97 -91.16
C VAL A 523 -12.64 -13.05 -90.12
N ALA A 524 -13.72 -13.01 -89.33
CA ALA A 524 -14.12 -14.06 -88.41
C ALA A 524 -14.77 -15.23 -89.14
N GLN A 525 -15.56 -14.98 -90.20
CA GLN A 525 -16.04 -16.04 -91.11
C GLN A 525 -14.87 -16.68 -91.88
N LEU A 526 -13.96 -15.88 -92.44
CA LEU A 526 -12.74 -16.34 -93.09
C LEU A 526 -11.80 -17.01 -92.09
N ASN A 527 -11.71 -16.56 -90.84
CA ASN A 527 -10.96 -17.25 -89.78
C ASN A 527 -11.66 -18.52 -89.31
N LYS A 528 -12.98 -18.66 -89.43
CA LYS A 528 -13.69 -19.95 -89.21
C LYS A 528 -13.38 -20.94 -90.33
N ILE A 529 -13.38 -20.50 -91.58
CA ILE A 529 -12.99 -21.32 -92.74
C ILE A 529 -11.50 -21.68 -92.67
N LYS A 530 -10.63 -20.71 -92.35
CA LYS A 530 -9.21 -20.90 -92.08
C LYS A 530 -8.96 -21.78 -90.86
N ALA A 531 -9.76 -21.70 -89.80
CA ALA A 531 -9.66 -22.58 -88.64
C ALA A 531 -10.06 -24.01 -89.01
N SER A 532 -11.12 -24.20 -89.82
CA SER A 532 -11.50 -25.51 -90.34
C SER A 532 -10.41 -26.13 -91.23
N LEU A 533 -9.83 -25.32 -92.14
CA LEU A 533 -8.70 -25.74 -92.97
C LEU A 533 -7.40 -25.89 -92.17
N ALA A 534 -7.22 -25.11 -91.09
CA ALA A 534 -6.09 -25.24 -90.17
C ALA A 534 -6.22 -26.49 -89.31
N THR A 535 -7.42 -26.88 -88.84
CA THR A 535 -7.62 -28.18 -88.18
C THR A 535 -7.36 -29.34 -89.12
N GLN A 536 -7.74 -29.25 -90.40
CA GLN A 536 -7.39 -30.28 -91.40
C GLN A 536 -5.87 -30.30 -91.69
N LEU A 537 -5.22 -29.13 -91.70
CA LEU A 537 -3.76 -29.01 -91.80
C LEU A 537 -3.03 -29.46 -90.52
N GLU A 538 -3.63 -29.30 -89.35
CA GLU A 538 -3.10 -29.69 -88.05
C GLU A 538 -3.33 -31.17 -87.77
N GLU A 539 -4.38 -31.80 -88.29
CA GLU A 539 -4.48 -33.26 -88.33
C GLU A 539 -3.41 -33.85 -89.28
N ALA A 540 -3.21 -33.27 -90.47
CA ALA A 540 -2.14 -33.68 -91.37
C ALA A 540 -0.73 -33.44 -90.79
N LYS A 541 -0.52 -32.31 -90.09
CA LYS A 541 0.74 -32.03 -89.38
C LYS A 541 0.92 -32.88 -88.14
N ARG A 542 -0.14 -33.23 -87.41
CA ARG A 542 -0.05 -34.05 -86.21
C ARG A 542 0.39 -35.47 -86.53
N VAL A 543 -0.06 -36.03 -87.65
CA VAL A 543 0.46 -37.29 -88.19
C VAL A 543 1.96 -37.17 -88.54
N ALA A 544 2.38 -36.06 -89.17
CA ALA A 544 3.80 -35.81 -89.47
C ALA A 544 4.66 -35.50 -88.23
N ASP A 545 4.10 -34.86 -87.21
CA ASP A 545 4.76 -34.53 -85.94
C ASP A 545 4.84 -35.74 -85.01
N GLU A 546 3.92 -36.70 -85.11
CA GLU A 546 4.03 -38.00 -84.43
C GLU A 546 5.19 -38.81 -85.05
N GLU A 547 5.35 -38.85 -86.39
CA GLU A 547 6.57 -39.40 -87.04
C GLU A 547 7.86 -38.62 -86.69
N ALA A 548 7.79 -37.28 -86.59
CA ALA A 548 8.94 -36.46 -86.22
C ALA A 548 9.36 -36.62 -84.75
N ARG A 549 8.40 -36.85 -83.84
CA ARG A 549 8.67 -37.11 -82.41
C ARG A 549 9.34 -38.45 -82.18
N GLU A 550 8.98 -39.50 -82.93
CA GLU A 550 9.71 -40.78 -82.88
C GLU A 550 11.16 -40.64 -83.36
N ARG A 551 11.41 -39.84 -84.41
CA ARG A 551 12.78 -39.48 -84.82
C ARG A 551 13.54 -38.66 -83.77
N ALA A 552 12.89 -37.68 -83.14
CA ALA A 552 13.51 -36.85 -82.11
C ALA A 552 13.85 -37.64 -80.83
N ALA A 553 13.02 -38.61 -80.45
CA ALA A 553 13.27 -39.49 -79.31
C ALA A 553 14.50 -40.40 -79.51
N LEU A 554 14.77 -40.82 -80.75
CA LEU A 554 15.99 -41.56 -81.10
C LEU A 554 17.24 -40.67 -81.10
N LEU A 555 17.13 -39.42 -81.56
CA LEU A 555 18.22 -38.43 -81.55
C LEU A 555 18.59 -37.96 -80.13
N GLY A 556 17.62 -37.89 -79.21
CA GLY A 556 17.88 -37.57 -77.80
C GLY A 556 18.70 -38.64 -77.08
N LYS A 557 18.48 -39.93 -77.40
CA LYS A 557 19.30 -41.03 -76.84
C LYS A 557 20.74 -41.05 -77.36
N TYR A 558 21.00 -40.47 -78.52
CA TYR A 558 22.34 -40.34 -79.09
C TYR A 558 23.15 -39.24 -78.39
N ARG A 559 22.57 -38.03 -78.22
CA ARG A 559 23.26 -36.89 -77.60
C ARG A 559 23.63 -37.09 -76.12
N ASN A 560 22.83 -37.85 -75.36
CA ASN A 560 23.18 -38.15 -73.97
C ASN A 560 24.45 -39.01 -73.87
N LEU A 561 24.68 -39.91 -74.84
CA LEU A 561 25.90 -40.74 -74.91
C LEU A 561 27.13 -39.97 -75.43
N GLU A 562 26.94 -38.84 -76.14
CA GLU A 562 28.04 -37.92 -76.47
C GLU A 562 28.47 -37.11 -75.24
N HIS A 563 27.51 -36.63 -74.42
CA HIS A 563 27.82 -35.83 -73.22
C HIS A 563 28.57 -36.62 -72.13
N ASP A 564 28.21 -37.89 -71.92
CA ASP A 564 28.93 -38.80 -71.01
C ASP A 564 30.38 -39.08 -71.46
N LEU A 565 30.69 -38.85 -72.75
CA LEU A 565 32.00 -39.09 -73.35
C LEU A 565 32.96 -37.90 -73.20
N ASP A 566 32.45 -36.66 -73.18
CA ASP A 566 33.26 -35.46 -72.94
C ASP A 566 33.49 -35.21 -71.44
N ASN A 567 32.53 -35.54 -70.56
CA ASN A 567 32.71 -35.46 -69.10
C ASN A 567 33.84 -36.40 -68.59
N LEU A 568 34.16 -37.47 -69.32
CA LEU A 568 35.29 -38.37 -69.03
C LEU A 568 36.65 -37.84 -69.53
N ARG A 569 36.69 -36.74 -70.30
CA ARG A 569 37.92 -36.12 -70.80
C ARG A 569 38.43 -35.01 -69.88
N GLU A 570 37.54 -34.14 -69.38
CA GLU A 570 37.93 -33.08 -68.43
C GLU A 570 38.58 -33.66 -67.16
N SER A 571 38.05 -34.78 -66.63
CA SER A 571 38.61 -35.48 -65.47
C SER A 571 40.03 -36.06 -65.67
N VAL A 572 40.56 -36.09 -66.90
CA VAL A 572 41.92 -36.58 -67.20
C VAL A 572 42.92 -35.42 -67.33
N GLU A 573 42.46 -34.20 -67.59
CA GLU A 573 43.31 -33.01 -67.68
C GLU A 573 43.61 -32.44 -66.28
N GLU A 574 42.66 -32.45 -65.35
CA GLU A 574 42.86 -31.98 -63.96
C GLU A 574 43.92 -32.79 -63.17
N GLU A 575 44.02 -34.11 -63.41
CA GLU A 575 45.02 -34.99 -62.77
C GLU A 575 46.46 -34.76 -63.29
N GLN A 576 46.65 -34.07 -64.41
CA GLN A 576 48.00 -33.77 -64.92
C GLN A 576 48.62 -32.53 -64.28
N GLU A 577 47.83 -31.52 -63.90
CA GLU A 577 48.35 -30.31 -63.26
C GLU A 577 48.74 -30.55 -61.79
N ALA A 578 47.96 -31.34 -61.03
CA ALA A 578 48.22 -31.65 -59.63
C ALA A 578 49.59 -32.33 -59.38
N LYS A 579 50.13 -33.03 -60.39
CA LYS A 579 51.43 -33.72 -60.32
C LYS A 579 52.63 -32.78 -60.40
N ALA A 580 52.49 -31.60 -61.01
CA ALA A 580 53.61 -30.69 -61.24
C ALA A 580 54.06 -29.95 -59.98
N ASP A 581 53.13 -29.61 -59.08
CA ASP A 581 53.43 -28.77 -57.90
C ASP A 581 54.10 -29.52 -56.74
N PHE A 582 53.77 -30.81 -56.51
CA PHE A 582 54.40 -31.60 -55.46
C PHE A 582 55.92 -31.77 -55.66
N GLN A 583 56.40 -31.74 -56.91
CA GLN A 583 57.82 -31.92 -57.22
C GLN A 583 58.68 -30.70 -56.86
N ARG A 584 58.08 -29.51 -56.62
CA ARG A 584 58.79 -28.31 -56.17
C ARG A 584 59.06 -28.27 -54.66
N GLN A 585 58.19 -28.84 -53.83
CA GLN A 585 58.29 -28.70 -52.38
C GLN A 585 59.39 -29.58 -51.75
N LEU A 586 59.66 -30.75 -52.34
CA LEU A 586 60.64 -31.72 -51.82
C LEU A 586 62.09 -31.20 -51.84
N SER A 587 62.43 -30.29 -52.75
CA SER A 587 63.80 -29.78 -52.91
C SER A 587 64.28 -28.88 -51.78
N LYS A 588 63.36 -28.29 -50.99
CA LYS A 588 63.71 -27.25 -50.00
C LYS A 588 64.12 -27.84 -48.65
N ALA A 589 63.46 -28.92 -48.22
CA ALA A 589 63.70 -29.56 -46.91
C ALA A 589 65.10 -30.21 -46.78
N ASN A 590 65.71 -30.65 -47.88
CA ASN A 590 67.04 -31.29 -47.87
C ASN A 590 68.21 -30.32 -47.62
N ALA A 591 68.01 -28.99 -47.70
CA ALA A 591 69.07 -28.02 -47.45
C ALA A 591 69.29 -27.72 -45.96
N GLU A 592 68.24 -27.83 -45.14
CA GLU A 592 68.24 -27.38 -43.74
C GLU A 592 68.83 -28.43 -42.77
N ALA A 593 68.72 -29.72 -43.10
CA ALA A 593 69.27 -30.83 -42.32
C ALA A 593 70.81 -30.85 -42.27
N THR A 594 71.48 -30.26 -43.26
CA THR A 594 72.95 -30.27 -43.39
C THR A 594 73.63 -29.22 -42.50
N LEU A 595 72.90 -28.17 -42.09
CA LEU A 595 73.44 -27.02 -41.34
C LEU A 595 73.63 -27.30 -39.84
N TRP A 596 72.91 -28.30 -39.31
CA TRP A 596 72.89 -28.61 -37.87
C TRP A 596 73.98 -29.58 -37.41
N ARG A 597 74.63 -30.33 -38.32
CA ARG A 597 75.76 -31.22 -37.96
C ARG A 597 77.03 -30.45 -37.57
N THR A 598 77.27 -29.30 -38.19
CA THR A 598 78.55 -28.57 -38.07
C THR A 598 78.68 -27.68 -36.82
N LYS A 599 77.65 -27.63 -35.96
CA LYS A 599 77.63 -26.76 -34.76
C LYS A 599 77.87 -27.49 -33.43
N TYR A 600 77.98 -28.82 -33.43
CA TYR A 600 78.07 -29.62 -32.20
C TYR A 600 79.50 -30.14 -31.88
N GLU A 601 80.45 -29.99 -32.80
CA GLU A 601 81.78 -30.62 -32.69
C GLU A 601 82.94 -29.66 -32.33
N SER A 602 82.74 -28.34 -32.31
CA SER A 602 83.86 -27.39 -32.25
C SER A 602 84.35 -27.04 -30.84
N GLU A 603 83.47 -26.89 -29.84
CA GLU A 603 83.82 -26.34 -28.52
C GLU A 603 82.89 -26.93 -27.43
N GLY A 604 83.37 -27.44 -26.28
CA GLY A 604 84.75 -27.62 -25.85
C GLY A 604 84.79 -28.18 -24.42
N LEU A 605 85.17 -29.45 -24.26
CA LEU A 605 85.30 -30.15 -22.98
C LEU A 605 86.43 -29.55 -22.12
N ALA A 606 86.15 -28.51 -21.32
CA ALA A 606 87.09 -27.99 -20.32
C ALA A 606 86.42 -27.16 -19.20
N ARG A 607 85.96 -27.83 -18.12
CA ARG A 607 85.94 -27.39 -16.69
C ARG A 607 84.98 -28.28 -15.89
N LEU A 608 85.44 -29.48 -15.56
CA LEU A 608 84.60 -30.54 -14.99
C LEU A 608 84.44 -30.45 -13.46
N GLU A 609 85.30 -29.72 -12.74
CA GLU A 609 85.45 -29.89 -11.28
C GLU A 609 84.95 -28.70 -10.44
N GLU A 610 84.95 -27.46 -10.93
CA GLU A 610 84.15 -26.37 -10.33
C GLU A 610 82.64 -26.53 -10.62
N LEU A 611 82.31 -27.36 -11.61
CA LEU A 611 80.94 -27.57 -12.06
C LEU A 611 80.16 -28.49 -11.12
N GLU A 612 80.79 -29.36 -10.33
CA GLU A 612 80.09 -30.38 -9.51
C GLU A 612 79.41 -29.81 -8.25
N GLU A 613 80.01 -28.81 -7.59
CA GLU A 613 79.40 -28.16 -6.42
C GLU A 613 78.35 -27.11 -6.83
N ALA A 614 78.61 -26.41 -7.94
CA ALA A 614 77.59 -25.64 -8.65
C ALA A 614 76.43 -26.54 -9.11
N LYS A 615 76.71 -27.75 -9.61
CA LYS A 615 75.73 -28.77 -10.04
C LYS A 615 74.90 -29.31 -8.88
N ARG A 616 75.38 -29.39 -7.63
CA ARG A 616 74.46 -29.73 -6.50
C ARG A 616 73.47 -28.62 -6.20
N LYS A 617 73.89 -27.35 -6.19
CA LYS A 617 72.98 -26.21 -5.99
C LYS A 617 72.08 -25.93 -7.19
N LEU A 618 72.59 -26.14 -8.41
CA LEU A 618 71.81 -26.12 -9.64
C LEU A 618 70.90 -27.32 -9.77
N HIS A 619 71.24 -28.51 -9.26
CA HIS A 619 70.36 -29.68 -9.29
C HIS A 619 69.21 -29.54 -8.30
N ALA A 620 69.43 -28.94 -7.11
CA ALA A 620 68.32 -28.57 -6.23
C ALA A 620 67.40 -27.52 -6.88
N LYS A 621 67.97 -26.46 -7.49
CA LYS A 621 67.17 -25.45 -8.23
C LYS A 621 66.55 -25.98 -9.52
N LEU A 622 67.17 -26.95 -10.17
CA LEU A 622 66.67 -27.64 -11.36
C LEU A 622 65.53 -28.56 -10.95
N GLN A 623 65.64 -29.28 -9.81
CA GLN A 623 64.57 -30.09 -9.27
C GLN A 623 63.39 -29.22 -8.82
N GLU A 624 63.62 -28.08 -8.13
CA GLU A 624 62.56 -27.10 -7.85
C GLU A 624 61.94 -26.53 -9.14
N ALA A 625 62.74 -26.29 -10.19
CA ALA A 625 62.25 -25.82 -11.48
C ALA A 625 61.54 -26.93 -12.29
N GLU A 626 61.95 -28.18 -12.17
CA GLU A 626 61.36 -29.37 -12.79
C GLU A 626 60.04 -29.71 -12.09
N GLU A 627 59.97 -29.66 -10.76
CA GLU A 627 58.74 -29.77 -9.98
C GLU A 627 57.79 -28.59 -10.27
N ALA A 628 58.31 -27.36 -10.44
CA ALA A 628 57.50 -26.23 -10.89
C ALA A 628 57.02 -26.38 -12.34
N VAL A 629 57.86 -26.90 -13.24
CA VAL A 629 57.49 -27.22 -14.63
C VAL A 629 56.48 -28.34 -14.67
N GLU A 630 56.60 -29.42 -13.88
CA GLU A 630 55.61 -30.48 -13.77
C GLU A 630 54.29 -29.99 -13.18
N GLN A 631 54.32 -29.10 -12.17
CA GLN A 631 53.11 -28.44 -11.67
C GLN A 631 52.47 -27.53 -12.74
N ILE A 632 53.25 -26.82 -13.55
CA ILE A 632 52.75 -26.02 -14.66
C ILE A 632 52.22 -26.93 -15.78
N GLN A 633 52.90 -28.03 -16.10
CA GLN A 633 52.49 -29.04 -17.08
C GLN A 633 51.18 -29.72 -16.64
N ALA A 634 51.03 -30.06 -15.36
CA ALA A 634 49.81 -30.59 -14.78
C ALA A 634 48.66 -29.57 -14.82
N LYS A 635 48.94 -28.28 -14.56
CA LYS A 635 47.97 -27.19 -14.75
C LYS A 635 47.60 -27.01 -16.22
N CYS A 636 48.55 -27.04 -17.15
CA CYS A 636 48.30 -26.97 -18.59
C CYS A 636 47.46 -28.16 -19.08
N ASN A 637 47.81 -29.39 -18.69
CA ASN A 637 47.04 -30.59 -19.00
C ASN A 637 45.61 -30.54 -18.38
N GLY A 638 45.47 -29.95 -17.20
CA GLY A 638 44.17 -29.66 -16.59
C GLY A 638 43.36 -28.64 -17.39
N LEU A 639 43.99 -27.54 -17.79
CA LEU A 639 43.41 -26.49 -18.62
C LEU A 639 43.00 -27.00 -20.01
N GLU A 640 43.82 -27.84 -20.65
CA GLU A 640 43.50 -28.49 -21.92
C GLU A 640 42.30 -29.42 -21.80
N LYS A 641 42.18 -30.19 -20.71
CA LYS A 641 40.98 -30.99 -20.42
C LYS A 641 39.74 -30.11 -20.22
N THR A 642 39.84 -29.00 -19.47
CA THR A 642 38.70 -28.07 -19.33
C THR A 642 38.35 -27.39 -20.64
N LYS A 643 39.34 -27.05 -21.48
CA LYS A 643 39.13 -26.47 -22.81
C LYS A 643 38.42 -27.46 -23.73
N ALA A 644 38.85 -28.73 -23.76
CA ALA A 644 38.20 -29.77 -24.56
C ALA A 644 36.77 -30.03 -24.09
N HIS A 645 36.52 -30.02 -22.77
CA HIS A 645 35.17 -30.15 -22.22
C HIS A 645 34.26 -28.97 -22.60
N LEU A 646 34.72 -27.73 -22.40
CA LEU A 646 33.98 -26.52 -22.79
C LEU A 646 33.77 -26.42 -24.30
N GLN A 647 34.70 -26.93 -25.11
CA GLN A 647 34.54 -27.00 -26.55
C GLN A 647 33.47 -28.03 -26.95
N GLY A 648 33.43 -29.19 -26.31
CA GLY A 648 32.34 -30.16 -26.48
C GLY A 648 30.97 -29.60 -26.08
N GLU A 649 30.89 -28.89 -24.95
CA GLU A 649 29.65 -28.21 -24.52
C GLU A 649 29.22 -27.12 -25.51
N LEU A 650 30.16 -26.37 -26.09
CA LEU A 650 29.86 -25.39 -27.15
C LEU A 650 29.37 -26.05 -28.44
N GLU A 651 29.94 -27.18 -28.82
CA GLU A 651 29.51 -27.97 -30.00
C GLU A 651 28.10 -28.55 -29.77
N ASP A 652 27.82 -29.12 -28.60
CA ASP A 652 26.48 -29.61 -28.22
C ASP A 652 25.44 -28.47 -28.18
N MET A 653 25.77 -27.33 -27.57
CA MET A 653 24.89 -26.15 -27.54
C MET A 653 24.64 -25.57 -28.93
N SER A 654 25.63 -25.60 -29.83
CA SER A 654 25.44 -25.22 -31.24
C SER A 654 24.46 -26.16 -31.95
N ILE A 655 24.62 -27.47 -31.73
CA ILE A 655 23.73 -28.50 -32.28
C ILE A 655 22.29 -28.34 -31.74
N GLU A 656 22.12 -27.98 -30.48
CA GLU A 656 20.78 -27.67 -29.92
C GLU A 656 20.19 -26.38 -30.50
N ALA A 657 20.98 -25.33 -30.68
CA ALA A 657 20.55 -24.10 -31.33
C ALA A 657 20.11 -24.34 -32.79
N ASP A 658 20.86 -25.15 -33.55
CA ASP A 658 20.50 -25.54 -34.92
C ASP A 658 19.23 -26.38 -34.97
N LYS A 659 19.04 -27.33 -34.04
CA LYS A 659 17.78 -28.08 -33.90
C LYS A 659 16.60 -27.16 -33.58
N ALA A 660 16.77 -26.19 -32.68
CA ALA A 660 15.73 -25.22 -32.32
C ALA A 660 15.38 -24.31 -33.50
N ASN A 661 16.37 -23.81 -34.24
CA ASN A 661 16.18 -23.02 -35.46
C ASN A 661 15.49 -23.82 -36.57
N ALA A 662 15.88 -25.08 -36.78
CA ALA A 662 15.23 -25.97 -37.75
C ALA A 662 13.76 -26.26 -37.38
N LEU A 663 13.47 -26.46 -36.08
CA LEU A 663 12.10 -26.62 -35.57
C LEU A 663 11.28 -25.34 -35.77
N ALA A 664 11.83 -24.16 -35.45
CA ALA A 664 11.17 -22.88 -35.64
C ALA A 664 10.85 -22.63 -37.13
N ALA A 665 11.81 -22.86 -38.03
CA ALA A 665 11.60 -22.74 -39.48
C ALA A 665 10.56 -23.75 -40.03
N SER A 666 10.50 -24.96 -39.45
CA SER A 666 9.48 -25.96 -39.78
C SER A 666 8.09 -25.52 -39.32
N LEU A 667 7.96 -25.01 -38.10
CA LEU A 667 6.71 -24.48 -37.54
C LEU A 667 6.23 -23.24 -38.32
N GLU A 668 7.13 -22.33 -38.70
CA GLU A 668 6.80 -21.14 -39.50
C GLU A 668 6.31 -21.53 -40.91
N LYS A 669 6.97 -22.49 -41.58
CA LYS A 669 6.48 -23.06 -42.85
C LYS A 669 5.10 -23.70 -42.69
N ARG A 670 4.87 -24.42 -41.60
CA ARG A 670 3.57 -25.06 -41.31
C ARG A 670 2.47 -24.03 -41.02
N GLN A 671 2.79 -22.97 -40.28
CA GLN A 671 1.90 -21.84 -40.06
C GLN A 671 1.53 -21.16 -41.39
N LYS A 672 2.52 -20.78 -42.21
CA LYS A 672 2.28 -20.16 -43.53
C LYS A 672 1.43 -21.05 -44.45
N SER A 673 1.61 -22.37 -44.38
CA SER A 673 0.76 -23.34 -45.10
C SER A 673 -0.69 -23.34 -44.61
N PHE A 674 -0.91 -23.37 -43.29
CA PHE A 674 -2.26 -23.25 -42.73
C PHE A 674 -2.90 -21.90 -43.03
N ASP A 675 -2.16 -20.79 -42.91
CA ASP A 675 -2.64 -19.46 -43.24
C ASP A 675 -3.04 -19.34 -44.72
N LYS A 676 -2.28 -19.96 -45.64
CA LYS A 676 -2.64 -20.05 -47.06
C LYS A 676 -3.95 -20.83 -47.26
N ILE A 677 -4.08 -22.03 -46.67
CA ILE A 677 -5.31 -22.84 -46.78
C ILE A 677 -6.51 -22.07 -46.20
N ILE A 678 -6.35 -21.42 -45.05
CA ILE A 678 -7.38 -20.60 -44.42
C ILE A 678 -7.74 -19.39 -45.29
N ALA A 679 -6.77 -18.76 -45.97
CA ALA A 679 -7.02 -17.66 -46.90
C ALA A 679 -7.78 -18.12 -48.15
N GLU A 680 -7.43 -19.26 -48.73
CA GLU A 680 -8.13 -19.86 -49.87
C GLU A 680 -9.59 -20.20 -49.52
N TRP A 681 -9.84 -20.78 -48.34
CA TRP A 681 -11.21 -21.05 -47.87
C TRP A 681 -11.99 -19.79 -47.51
N LYS A 682 -11.35 -18.76 -46.95
CA LYS A 682 -11.98 -17.46 -46.72
C LYS A 682 -12.38 -16.80 -48.03
N SER A 683 -11.49 -16.74 -49.03
CA SER A 683 -11.81 -16.22 -50.36
C SER A 683 -13.05 -16.91 -50.92
N LYS A 684 -13.07 -18.25 -50.96
CA LYS A 684 -14.24 -19.00 -51.45
C LYS A 684 -15.54 -18.69 -50.69
N VAL A 685 -15.47 -18.47 -49.38
CA VAL A 685 -16.64 -18.09 -48.57
C VAL A 685 -17.07 -16.65 -48.85
N ASP A 686 -16.12 -15.72 -48.99
CA ASP A 686 -16.39 -14.32 -49.30
C ASP A 686 -16.92 -14.16 -50.74
N ASP A 687 -16.41 -14.95 -51.70
CA ASP A 687 -16.86 -15.03 -53.09
C ASP A 687 -18.31 -15.56 -53.17
N LEU A 688 -18.61 -16.68 -52.50
CA LEU A 688 -19.98 -17.23 -52.41
C LEU A 688 -20.95 -16.27 -51.67
N ALA A 689 -20.47 -15.53 -50.68
CA ALA A 689 -21.27 -14.52 -49.98
C ALA A 689 -21.56 -13.32 -50.88
N PHE A 690 -20.61 -12.93 -51.75
CA PHE A 690 -20.81 -11.88 -52.75
C PHE A 690 -21.80 -12.30 -53.84
N GLU A 691 -21.70 -13.53 -54.36
CA GLU A 691 -22.67 -14.09 -55.31
C GLU A 691 -24.08 -14.15 -54.71
N LEU A 692 -24.19 -14.53 -53.43
CA LEU A 692 -25.47 -14.55 -52.71
C LEU A 692 -26.06 -13.14 -52.53
N ASP A 693 -25.26 -12.14 -52.13
CA ASP A 693 -25.75 -10.76 -52.00
C ASP A 693 -26.11 -10.15 -53.36
N ALA A 694 -25.35 -10.43 -54.41
CA ALA A 694 -25.67 -10.04 -55.78
C ALA A 694 -27.03 -10.63 -56.23
N SER A 695 -27.23 -11.94 -56.05
CA SER A 695 -28.50 -12.60 -56.37
C SER A 695 -29.68 -12.07 -55.54
N GLN A 696 -29.48 -11.81 -54.24
CA GLN A 696 -30.51 -11.18 -53.39
C GLN A 696 -30.82 -9.75 -53.83
N LYS A 697 -29.82 -8.98 -54.25
CA LYS A 697 -29.97 -7.61 -54.75
C LYS A 697 -30.73 -7.59 -56.07
N GLU A 698 -30.43 -8.50 -57.00
CA GLU A 698 -31.19 -8.68 -58.23
C GLU A 698 -32.64 -9.07 -57.94
N CYS A 699 -32.89 -10.01 -57.02
CA CYS A 699 -34.24 -10.39 -56.58
C CYS A 699 -35.02 -9.19 -56.00
N ARG A 700 -34.38 -8.36 -55.16
CA ARG A 700 -34.96 -7.10 -54.65
C ARG A 700 -35.21 -6.08 -55.75
N ASN A 701 -34.32 -5.98 -56.74
CA ASN A 701 -34.50 -5.10 -57.90
C ASN A 701 -35.70 -5.54 -58.75
N TYR A 702 -35.79 -6.81 -59.14
CA TYR A 702 -36.93 -7.35 -59.88
C TYR A 702 -38.25 -7.20 -59.10
N SER A 703 -38.23 -7.43 -57.77
CA SER A 703 -39.39 -7.15 -56.92
C SER A 703 -39.79 -5.67 -56.97
N THR A 704 -38.82 -4.76 -56.92
CA THR A 704 -39.04 -3.31 -57.02
C THR A 704 -39.56 -2.91 -58.41
N GLU A 705 -39.07 -3.52 -59.48
CA GLU A 705 -39.57 -3.32 -60.84
C GLU A 705 -40.99 -3.83 -61.02
N VAL A 706 -41.34 -4.99 -60.46
CA VAL A 706 -42.72 -5.49 -60.43
C VAL A 706 -43.63 -4.54 -59.65
N PHE A 707 -43.20 -3.98 -58.52
CA PHE A 707 -43.96 -2.95 -57.81
C PHE A 707 -44.14 -1.67 -58.63
N LYS A 708 -43.09 -1.18 -59.31
CA LYS A 708 -43.17 -0.01 -60.20
C LYS A 708 -44.11 -0.25 -61.37
N LEU A 709 -44.04 -1.42 -62.02
CA LEU A 709 -44.90 -1.79 -63.14
C LEU A 709 -46.36 -1.95 -62.72
N ARG A 710 -46.62 -2.47 -61.52
CA ARG A 710 -47.97 -2.50 -60.92
C ARG A 710 -48.50 -1.09 -60.65
N ALA A 711 -47.71 -0.24 -59.99
CA ALA A 711 -48.09 1.14 -59.72
C ALA A 711 -48.36 1.93 -61.01
N ALA A 712 -47.52 1.79 -62.04
CA ALA A 712 -47.73 2.42 -63.34
C ALA A 712 -48.93 1.84 -64.10
N TYR A 713 -49.26 0.57 -63.92
CA TYR A 713 -50.48 -0.05 -64.45
C TYR A 713 -51.73 0.46 -63.73
N GLU A 714 -51.70 0.56 -62.40
CA GLU A 714 -52.76 1.13 -61.56
C GLU A 714 -52.99 2.61 -61.89
N GLU A 715 -51.93 3.42 -62.01
CA GLU A 715 -52.00 4.83 -62.44
C GLU A 715 -52.57 4.98 -63.86
N SER A 716 -52.15 4.12 -64.80
CA SER A 716 -52.71 4.07 -66.17
C SER A 716 -54.19 3.66 -66.17
N GLN A 717 -54.59 2.74 -65.29
CA GLN A 717 -55.97 2.32 -65.11
C GLN A 717 -56.83 3.45 -64.48
N GLU A 718 -56.32 4.17 -63.48
CA GLU A 718 -56.96 5.36 -62.91
C GLU A 718 -57.10 6.48 -63.94
N HIS A 719 -56.09 6.73 -64.77
CA HIS A 719 -56.16 7.67 -65.89
C HIS A 719 -57.22 7.24 -66.92
N TYR A 720 -57.28 5.96 -67.27
CA TYR A 720 -58.32 5.42 -68.15
C TYR A 720 -59.73 5.63 -67.55
N GLU A 721 -59.92 5.39 -66.26
CA GLU A 721 -61.18 5.62 -65.55
C GLU A 721 -61.53 7.10 -65.37
N ALA A 722 -60.53 7.99 -65.25
CA ALA A 722 -60.71 9.43 -65.24
C ALA A 722 -61.18 9.92 -66.62
N VAL A 723 -60.49 9.55 -67.71
CA VAL A 723 -60.88 9.88 -69.10
C VAL A 723 -62.26 9.30 -69.45
N LYS A 724 -62.60 8.12 -68.91
CA LYS A 724 -63.93 7.52 -69.09
C LYS A 724 -65.02 8.29 -68.35
N ARG A 725 -64.74 8.81 -67.15
CA ARG A 725 -65.66 9.70 -66.41
C ARG A 725 -65.79 11.06 -67.09
N GLU A 726 -64.69 11.65 -67.56
CA GLU A 726 -64.68 12.92 -68.27
C GLU A 726 -65.48 12.84 -69.58
N ASN A 727 -65.29 11.79 -70.40
CA ASN A 727 -66.12 11.55 -71.58
C ASN A 727 -67.61 11.41 -71.24
N LYS A 728 -67.94 10.77 -70.12
CA LYS A 728 -69.34 10.69 -69.67
C LYS A 728 -69.88 12.06 -69.26
N ASN A 729 -69.13 12.83 -68.47
CA ASN A 729 -69.52 14.18 -68.07
C ASN A 729 -69.71 15.09 -69.29
N LEU A 730 -68.79 15.06 -70.26
CA LEU A 730 -68.93 15.79 -71.52
C LEU A 730 -70.13 15.31 -72.35
N GLN A 731 -70.46 14.02 -72.33
CA GLN A 731 -71.66 13.49 -72.97
C GLN A 731 -72.94 13.98 -72.29
N ASP A 732 -72.96 14.03 -70.95
CA ASP A 732 -74.07 14.54 -70.15
C ASP A 732 -74.20 16.08 -70.31
N GLU A 733 -73.10 16.85 -70.34
CA GLU A 733 -73.08 18.29 -70.65
C GLU A 733 -73.57 18.60 -72.08
N VAL A 734 -73.14 17.83 -73.09
CA VAL A 734 -73.64 17.96 -74.46
C VAL A 734 -75.14 17.71 -74.52
N LYS A 735 -75.64 16.73 -73.75
CA LYS A 735 -77.08 16.47 -73.65
C LYS A 735 -77.81 17.62 -72.96
N ASP A 736 -77.31 18.13 -71.84
CA ASP A 736 -77.93 19.26 -71.12
C ASP A 736 -77.93 20.55 -71.97
N LEU A 737 -76.87 20.80 -72.75
CA LEU A 737 -76.82 21.92 -73.70
C LEU A 737 -77.77 21.73 -74.90
N LEU A 738 -77.96 20.49 -75.37
CA LEU A 738 -78.98 20.17 -76.39
C LEU A 738 -80.40 20.36 -75.85
N ASP A 739 -80.67 19.93 -74.61
CA ASP A 739 -81.95 20.12 -73.94
C ASP A 739 -82.20 21.63 -73.70
N GLN A 740 -81.19 22.41 -73.29
CA GLN A 740 -81.27 23.88 -73.19
C GLN A 740 -81.54 24.58 -74.54
N LEU A 741 -80.90 24.14 -75.62
CA LEU A 741 -81.17 24.61 -76.98
C LEU A 741 -82.60 24.25 -77.44
N GLY A 742 -83.12 23.10 -77.00
CA GLY A 742 -84.50 22.68 -77.21
C GLY A 742 -85.54 23.46 -76.39
N GLU A 743 -85.16 24.04 -75.24
CA GLU A 743 -86.09 24.82 -74.40
C GLU A 743 -86.43 26.21 -74.99
N GLY A 744 -85.56 26.83 -75.79
CA GLY A 744 -85.54 28.27 -76.15
C GLY A 744 -86.67 28.84 -77.04
N GLY A 745 -87.93 28.47 -76.79
CA GLY A 745 -89.10 28.83 -77.61
C GLY A 745 -90.19 29.68 -76.93
N ARG A 746 -89.99 30.15 -75.69
CA ARG A 746 -90.98 30.80 -74.80
C ARG A 746 -90.34 31.86 -73.89
N SER A 747 -89.99 33.00 -74.49
CA SER A 747 -89.20 34.12 -73.94
C SER A 747 -89.74 34.90 -72.72
N VAL A 748 -90.66 34.33 -71.93
CA VAL A 748 -91.08 34.88 -70.62
C VAL A 748 -91.08 33.77 -69.55
N HIS A 749 -91.62 32.60 -69.87
CA HIS A 749 -91.64 31.47 -68.95
C HIS A 749 -90.23 30.91 -68.69
N GLU A 750 -89.34 30.98 -69.68
CA GLU A 750 -87.91 30.68 -69.51
C GLU A 750 -87.21 31.62 -68.54
N LEU A 751 -87.50 32.94 -68.61
CA LEU A 751 -86.90 33.94 -67.71
C LEU A 751 -87.38 33.77 -66.26
N GLU A 752 -88.62 33.34 -66.06
CA GLU A 752 -89.15 33.06 -64.72
C GLU A 752 -88.63 31.71 -64.18
N LYS A 753 -88.44 30.72 -65.05
CA LYS A 753 -87.78 29.44 -64.73
C LYS A 753 -86.29 29.62 -64.46
N SER A 754 -85.59 30.51 -65.16
CA SER A 754 -84.16 30.81 -64.91
C SER A 754 -83.97 31.64 -63.67
N ARG A 755 -84.83 32.64 -63.40
CA ARG A 755 -84.85 33.36 -62.11
C ARG A 755 -84.97 32.38 -60.94
N LYS A 756 -85.95 31.47 -60.97
CA LYS A 756 -86.13 30.48 -59.88
C LYS A 756 -84.92 29.55 -59.73
N ARG A 757 -84.29 29.13 -60.83
CA ARG A 757 -83.02 28.37 -60.78
C ARG A 757 -81.91 29.17 -60.07
N LEU A 758 -81.70 30.43 -60.44
CA LEU A 758 -80.72 31.32 -59.81
C LEU A 758 -81.04 31.67 -58.34
N GLU A 759 -82.32 31.70 -57.97
CA GLU A 759 -82.78 31.98 -56.59
C GLU A 759 -82.49 30.75 -55.70
N ILE A 760 -82.69 29.53 -56.21
CA ILE A 760 -82.29 28.26 -55.55
C ILE A 760 -80.75 28.14 -55.48
N GLU A 761 -80.04 28.37 -56.59
CA GLU A 761 -78.57 28.31 -56.63
C GLU A 761 -77.93 29.28 -55.63
N LYS A 762 -78.52 30.47 -55.44
CA LYS A 762 -78.11 31.42 -54.40
C LYS A 762 -78.35 30.85 -52.98
N GLU A 763 -79.48 30.21 -52.72
CA GLU A 763 -79.79 29.59 -51.43
C GLU A 763 -78.83 28.42 -51.13
N GLU A 764 -78.54 27.58 -52.12
CA GLU A 764 -77.56 26.48 -52.03
C GLU A 764 -76.13 27.01 -51.78
N LEU A 765 -75.69 28.03 -52.51
CA LEU A 765 -74.38 28.68 -52.29
C LEU A 765 -74.29 29.38 -50.93
N GLN A 766 -75.39 29.96 -50.43
CA GLN A 766 -75.43 30.55 -49.09
C GLN A 766 -75.33 29.47 -48.01
N SER A 767 -76.07 28.36 -48.13
CA SER A 767 -75.96 27.22 -47.22
C SER A 767 -74.55 26.64 -47.19
N ALA A 768 -73.92 26.46 -48.36
CA ALA A 768 -72.54 25.98 -48.46
C ALA A 768 -71.51 26.96 -47.84
N LEU A 769 -71.76 28.27 -47.92
CA LEU A 769 -70.92 29.26 -47.24
C LEU A 769 -71.08 29.20 -45.72
N GLU A 770 -72.32 29.14 -45.21
CA GLU A 770 -72.62 29.04 -43.77
C GLU A 770 -72.03 27.74 -43.16
N GLU A 771 -72.10 26.61 -43.89
CA GLU A 771 -71.42 25.36 -43.50
C GLU A 771 -69.89 25.48 -43.50
N ALA A 772 -69.31 26.17 -44.48
CA ALA A 772 -67.86 26.40 -44.55
C ALA A 772 -67.35 27.35 -43.45
N GLU A 773 -68.13 28.39 -43.10
CA GLU A 773 -67.82 29.29 -41.98
C GLU A 773 -67.92 28.56 -40.63
N ALA A 774 -68.95 27.74 -40.42
CA ALA A 774 -69.07 26.91 -39.22
C ALA A 774 -67.93 25.87 -39.09
N ALA A 775 -67.52 25.25 -40.20
CA ALA A 775 -66.38 24.35 -40.23
C ALA A 775 -65.05 25.08 -39.90
N LEU A 776 -64.85 26.28 -40.45
CA LEU A 776 -63.69 27.12 -40.15
C LEU A 776 -63.64 27.52 -38.67
N GLU A 777 -64.76 27.99 -38.11
CA GLU A 777 -64.84 28.34 -36.68
C GLU A 777 -64.55 27.11 -35.80
N GLN A 778 -65.00 25.91 -36.19
CA GLN A 778 -64.69 24.68 -35.46
C GLN A 778 -63.19 24.36 -35.48
N GLU A 779 -62.51 24.52 -36.62
CA GLU A 779 -61.06 24.30 -36.74
C GLU A 779 -60.24 25.39 -36.00
N GLU A 780 -60.63 26.66 -36.07
CA GLU A 780 -59.98 27.72 -35.29
C GLU A 780 -60.09 27.46 -33.78
N ASN A 781 -61.24 26.98 -33.31
CA ASN A 781 -61.44 26.56 -31.92
C ASN A 781 -60.56 25.35 -31.54
N LYS A 782 -60.38 24.36 -32.43
CA LYS A 782 -59.46 23.23 -32.20
C LYS A 782 -58.01 23.72 -32.09
N VAL A 783 -57.59 24.63 -32.98
CA VAL A 783 -56.26 25.25 -32.95
C VAL A 783 -56.03 26.03 -31.66
N LEU A 784 -57.03 26.80 -31.19
CA LEU A 784 -56.93 27.56 -29.94
C LEU A 784 -56.76 26.65 -28.71
N ARG A 785 -57.54 25.56 -28.63
CA ARG A 785 -57.40 24.55 -27.56
C ARG A 785 -56.01 23.91 -27.56
N ALA A 786 -55.53 23.46 -28.72
CA ALA A 786 -54.20 22.88 -28.85
C ALA A 786 -53.08 23.87 -28.48
N GLN A 787 -53.24 25.17 -28.76
CA GLN A 787 -52.30 26.21 -28.31
C GLN A 787 -52.29 26.40 -26.79
N LEU A 788 -53.46 26.35 -26.14
CA LEU A 788 -53.58 26.44 -24.69
C LEU A 788 -52.96 25.22 -23.99
N GLU A 789 -53.27 24.00 -24.45
CA GLU A 789 -52.67 22.76 -23.98
C GLU A 789 -51.14 22.77 -24.14
N LEU A 790 -50.64 23.17 -25.31
CA LEU A 790 -49.20 23.32 -25.55
C LEU A 790 -48.56 24.37 -24.62
N SER A 791 -49.28 25.43 -24.26
CA SER A 791 -48.79 26.43 -23.32
C SER A 791 -48.75 25.92 -21.89
N GLN A 792 -49.75 25.14 -21.46
CA GLN A 792 -49.78 24.48 -20.14
C GLN A 792 -48.67 23.43 -20.02
N VAL A 793 -48.49 22.56 -21.01
CA VAL A 793 -47.41 21.56 -21.05
C VAL A 793 -46.03 22.21 -21.00
N ARG A 794 -45.84 23.37 -21.66
CA ARG A 794 -44.58 24.14 -21.53
C ARG A 794 -44.35 24.64 -20.11
N GLN A 795 -45.35 25.25 -19.49
CA GLN A 795 -45.24 25.72 -18.10
C GLN A 795 -44.98 24.56 -17.12
N GLU A 796 -45.58 23.40 -17.34
CA GLU A 796 -45.30 22.21 -16.54
C GLU A 796 -43.87 21.70 -16.73
N ILE A 797 -43.37 21.67 -17.98
CA ILE A 797 -41.98 21.30 -18.28
C ILE A 797 -41.01 22.30 -17.62
N ASP A 798 -41.24 23.61 -17.75
CA ASP A 798 -40.40 24.64 -17.14
C ASP A 798 -40.39 24.51 -15.60
N ARG A 799 -41.54 24.24 -14.97
CA ARG A 799 -41.64 23.98 -13.52
C ARG A 799 -40.87 22.72 -13.11
N ARG A 800 -41.01 21.62 -13.86
CA ARG A 800 -40.26 20.37 -13.62
C ARG A 800 -38.75 20.55 -13.82
N ILE A 801 -38.33 21.42 -14.74
CA ILE A 801 -36.90 21.78 -14.90
C ILE A 801 -36.41 22.52 -13.66
N GLN A 802 -37.14 23.53 -13.18
CA GLN A 802 -36.78 24.26 -11.95
C GLN A 802 -36.73 23.31 -10.73
N GLU A 803 -37.74 22.46 -10.53
CA GLU A 803 -37.75 21.44 -9.47
C GLU A 803 -36.49 20.54 -9.54
N LYS A 804 -36.06 20.16 -10.75
CA LYS A 804 -34.84 19.36 -10.94
C LYS A 804 -33.55 20.15 -10.71
N GLU A 805 -33.49 21.42 -11.08
CA GLU A 805 -32.34 22.29 -10.76
C GLU A 805 -32.19 22.48 -9.25
N GLU A 806 -33.30 22.63 -8.51
CA GLU A 806 -33.32 22.70 -7.05
C GLU A 806 -32.92 21.36 -6.40
N GLU A 807 -33.38 20.22 -6.92
CA GLU A 807 -32.89 18.88 -6.49
C GLU A 807 -31.39 18.71 -6.71
N PHE A 808 -30.85 19.11 -7.87
CA PHE A 808 -29.41 19.00 -8.16
C PHE A 808 -28.58 19.91 -7.25
N GLU A 809 -29.04 21.13 -7.00
CA GLU A 809 -28.33 22.06 -6.11
C GLU A 809 -28.40 21.61 -4.63
N ASN A 810 -29.50 21.00 -4.19
CA ASN A 810 -29.58 20.35 -2.87
C ASN A 810 -28.65 19.12 -2.78
N THR A 811 -28.60 18.30 -3.83
CA THR A 811 -27.68 17.14 -3.92
C THR A 811 -26.22 17.60 -3.86
N ARG A 812 -25.88 18.67 -4.59
CA ARG A 812 -24.56 19.30 -4.56
C ARG A 812 -24.18 19.81 -3.17
N LYS A 813 -25.09 20.51 -2.49
CA LYS A 813 -24.89 20.99 -1.10
C LYS A 813 -24.68 19.84 -0.11
N ASN A 814 -25.42 18.74 -0.26
CA ASN A 814 -25.26 17.56 0.58
C ASN A 814 -23.92 16.86 0.35
N HIS A 815 -23.49 16.71 -0.91
CA HIS A 815 -22.15 16.19 -1.22
C HIS A 815 -21.03 17.12 -0.73
N GLN A 816 -21.19 18.44 -0.83
CA GLN A 816 -20.23 19.40 -0.28
C GLN A 816 -20.09 19.23 1.25
N ARG A 817 -21.20 19.22 1.99
CA ARG A 817 -21.20 18.98 3.45
C ARG A 817 -20.53 17.66 3.83
N ALA A 818 -20.73 16.61 3.04
CA ALA A 818 -20.09 15.32 3.27
C ALA A 818 -18.56 15.39 3.04
N LEU A 819 -18.11 16.10 2.00
CA LEU A 819 -16.69 16.37 1.77
C LEU A 819 -16.08 17.21 2.90
N ASP A 820 -16.73 18.30 3.31
CA ASP A 820 -16.27 19.17 4.40
C ASP A 820 -16.16 18.39 5.72
N SER A 821 -17.14 17.52 6.01
CA SER A 821 -17.11 16.65 7.19
C SER A 821 -16.03 15.57 7.12
N MET A 822 -15.79 14.97 5.96
CA MET A 822 -14.69 14.01 5.77
C MET A 822 -13.32 14.70 5.93
N GLN A 823 -13.18 15.91 5.40
CA GLN A 823 -11.96 16.70 5.54
C GLN A 823 -11.70 17.07 7.01
N ALA A 824 -12.72 17.51 7.76
CA ALA A 824 -12.58 17.80 9.19
C ALA A 824 -12.15 16.57 10.00
N SER A 825 -12.70 15.38 9.70
CA SER A 825 -12.27 14.11 10.32
C SER A 825 -10.83 13.75 9.97
N LEU A 826 -10.42 13.92 8.70
CA LEU A 826 -9.05 13.65 8.25
C LEU A 826 -8.03 14.60 8.89
N GLU A 827 -8.37 15.88 9.04
CA GLU A 827 -7.54 16.87 9.74
C GLU A 827 -7.39 16.54 11.23
N ALA A 828 -8.46 16.05 11.88
CA ALA A 828 -8.41 15.59 13.27
C ALA A 828 -7.54 14.32 13.43
N GLU A 829 -7.70 13.33 12.55
CA GLU A 829 -6.88 12.10 12.56
C GLU A 829 -5.41 12.42 12.29
N SER A 830 -5.12 13.32 11.34
CA SER A 830 -3.76 13.78 11.03
C SER A 830 -3.08 14.43 12.24
N LYS A 831 -3.78 15.32 12.96
CA LYS A 831 -3.28 15.91 14.22
C LYS A 831 -3.03 14.86 15.29
N GLY A 832 -4.00 13.99 15.55
CA GLY A 832 -3.86 12.91 16.56
C GLY A 832 -2.71 11.95 16.23
N LYS A 833 -2.50 11.62 14.94
CA LYS A 833 -1.36 10.81 14.48
C LYS A 833 -0.03 11.53 14.66
N ALA A 834 0.05 12.84 14.43
CA ALA A 834 1.25 13.63 14.66
C ALA A 834 1.61 13.72 16.16
N GLU A 835 0.61 13.91 17.02
CA GLU A 835 0.78 13.90 18.48
C GLU A 835 1.22 12.53 18.99
N ALA A 836 0.56 11.45 18.56
CA ALA A 836 0.96 10.09 18.90
C ALA A 836 2.39 9.75 18.43
N LEU A 837 2.80 10.21 17.24
CA LEU A 837 4.16 10.04 16.74
C LEU A 837 5.19 10.84 17.56
N ARG A 838 4.84 12.06 17.99
CA ARG A 838 5.68 12.88 18.87
C ARG A 838 5.84 12.22 20.24
N LEU A 839 4.75 11.72 20.83
CA LEU A 839 4.76 11.02 22.12
C LEU A 839 5.59 9.73 22.03
N LYS A 840 5.38 8.94 20.98
CA LYS A 840 6.15 7.73 20.70
C LYS A 840 7.65 8.03 20.63
N LYS A 841 8.07 9.01 19.83
CA LYS A 841 9.50 9.38 19.71
C LYS A 841 10.10 9.85 21.03
N LYS A 842 9.33 10.55 21.87
CA LYS A 842 9.78 10.92 23.21
C LYS A 842 9.99 9.67 24.07
N LEU A 843 9.03 8.76 24.13
CA LEU A 843 9.15 7.51 24.88
C LEU A 843 10.30 6.63 24.38
N GLU A 844 10.55 6.56 23.06
CA GLU A 844 11.70 5.87 22.49
C GLU A 844 13.04 6.50 22.93
N SER A 845 13.10 7.84 23.04
CA SER A 845 14.27 8.56 23.59
C SER A 845 14.45 8.29 25.08
N ASP A 846 13.37 8.43 25.87
CA ASP A 846 13.37 8.21 27.32
C ASP A 846 13.79 6.77 27.67
N ILE A 847 13.32 5.77 26.90
CA ILE A 847 13.75 4.36 27.03
C ILE A 847 15.24 4.21 26.73
N ASN A 848 15.74 4.77 25.63
CA ASN A 848 17.16 4.67 25.26
C ASN A 848 18.08 5.36 26.30
N GLU A 849 17.65 6.47 26.89
CA GLU A 849 18.37 7.12 28.01
C GLU A 849 18.39 6.23 29.27
N LEU A 850 17.27 5.58 29.61
CA LEU A 850 17.18 4.64 30.72
C LEU A 850 18.01 3.37 30.47
N GLU A 851 18.08 2.86 29.25
CA GLU A 851 18.92 1.71 28.87
C GLU A 851 20.42 2.05 29.01
N ILE A 852 20.84 3.24 28.56
CA ILE A 852 22.22 3.72 28.74
C ILE A 852 22.55 3.91 30.23
N ALA A 853 21.63 4.48 31.02
CA ALA A 853 21.82 4.64 32.46
C ALA A 853 21.93 3.28 33.18
N LEU A 854 21.12 2.29 32.77
CA LEU A 854 21.15 0.93 33.30
C LEU A 854 22.45 0.20 32.94
N ASP A 855 22.95 0.34 31.70
CA ASP A 855 24.24 -0.24 31.29
C ASP A 855 25.41 0.38 32.06
N HIS A 856 25.42 1.70 32.27
CA HIS A 856 26.40 2.36 33.14
C HIS A 856 26.33 1.87 34.60
N ALA A 857 25.13 1.74 35.17
CA ALA A 857 24.95 1.21 36.53
C ALA A 857 25.42 -0.26 36.65
N ASN A 858 25.14 -1.09 35.64
CA ASN A 858 25.59 -2.48 35.59
C ASN A 858 27.11 -2.59 35.44
N LYS A 859 27.75 -1.74 34.63
CA LYS A 859 29.22 -1.67 34.51
C LYS A 859 29.86 -1.25 35.83
N ALA A 860 29.35 -0.19 36.47
CA ALA A 860 29.85 0.27 37.77
C ALA A 860 29.71 -0.81 38.85
N ASN A 861 28.59 -1.55 38.87
CA ASN A 861 28.41 -2.69 39.78
C ASN A 861 29.38 -3.85 39.47
N ALA A 862 29.62 -4.18 38.20
CA ALA A 862 30.58 -5.20 37.80
C ALA A 862 32.03 -4.84 38.17
N GLU A 863 32.40 -3.56 38.07
CA GLU A 863 33.70 -3.05 38.53
C GLU A 863 33.81 -3.06 40.06
N ALA A 864 32.77 -2.65 40.78
CA ALA A 864 32.71 -2.74 42.24
C ALA A 864 32.87 -4.21 42.71
N GLN A 865 32.17 -5.16 42.07
CA GLN A 865 32.31 -6.60 42.34
C GLN A 865 33.73 -7.13 42.06
N LYS A 866 34.37 -6.68 40.97
CA LYS A 866 35.79 -7.00 40.68
C LYS A 866 36.72 -6.47 41.76
N ASN A 867 36.56 -5.21 42.17
CA ASN A 867 37.38 -4.59 43.19
C ASN A 867 37.18 -5.27 44.55
N LEU A 868 35.94 -5.60 44.92
CA LEU A 868 35.61 -6.30 46.15
C LEU A 868 36.24 -7.70 46.20
N LYS A 869 36.22 -8.47 45.09
CA LYS A 869 36.98 -9.73 44.98
C LYS A 869 38.49 -9.53 45.10
N LYS A 870 39.04 -8.47 44.50
CA LYS A 870 40.47 -8.15 44.58
C LYS A 870 40.90 -7.81 46.01
N TYR A 871 40.10 -7.03 46.74
CA TYR A 871 40.33 -6.74 48.15
C TYR A 871 40.18 -8.00 49.03
N GLN A 872 39.18 -8.86 48.78
CA GLN A 872 39.04 -10.14 49.48
C GLN A 872 40.27 -11.05 49.28
N GLN A 873 40.81 -11.12 48.06
CA GLN A 873 42.01 -11.90 47.78
C GLN A 873 43.24 -11.32 48.51
N ASN A 874 43.49 -10.00 48.38
CA ASN A 874 44.60 -9.34 49.08
C ASN A 874 44.53 -9.53 50.61
N LEU A 875 43.33 -9.48 51.20
CA LEU A 875 43.13 -9.65 52.64
C LEU A 875 43.43 -11.09 53.08
N LYS A 876 43.06 -12.08 52.25
CA LYS A 876 43.40 -13.49 52.47
C LYS A 876 44.91 -13.75 52.34
N ASP A 877 45.56 -13.15 51.35
CA ASP A 877 47.01 -13.31 51.14
C ASP A 877 47.79 -12.68 52.31
N LEU A 878 47.36 -11.52 52.81
CA LEU A 878 47.90 -10.90 54.03
C LEU A 878 47.66 -11.73 55.30
N GLN A 879 46.51 -12.40 55.42
CA GLN A 879 46.23 -13.31 56.54
C GLN A 879 47.18 -14.52 56.52
N SER A 880 47.37 -15.18 55.37
CA SER A 880 48.31 -16.30 55.26
C SER A 880 49.76 -15.89 55.53
N ALA A 881 50.20 -14.73 55.03
CA ALA A 881 51.54 -14.21 55.34
C ALA A 881 51.74 -13.93 56.85
N LEU A 882 50.71 -13.45 57.55
CA LEU A 882 50.75 -13.25 58.99
C LEU A 882 50.80 -14.58 59.77
N GLU A 883 50.07 -15.60 59.33
CA GLU A 883 50.10 -16.96 59.91
C GLU A 883 51.46 -17.63 59.72
N GLU A 884 52.11 -17.45 58.56
CA GLU A 884 53.46 -17.97 58.28
C GLU A 884 54.52 -17.28 59.16
N GLU A 885 54.49 -15.95 59.30
CA GLU A 885 55.38 -15.22 60.21
C GLU A 885 55.16 -15.58 61.69
N GLN A 886 53.91 -15.84 62.11
CA GLN A 886 53.63 -16.32 63.46
C GLN A 886 54.23 -17.71 63.70
N ARG A 887 54.10 -18.64 62.75
CA ARG A 887 54.75 -19.96 62.83
C ARG A 887 56.27 -19.87 62.87
N ALA A 888 56.89 -19.11 61.97
CA ALA A 888 58.35 -18.95 61.95
C ALA A 888 58.87 -18.38 63.29
N ARG A 889 58.11 -17.48 63.91
CA ARG A 889 58.42 -16.91 65.24
C ARG A 889 58.25 -17.91 66.39
N GLU A 890 57.29 -18.83 66.31
CA GLU A 890 57.13 -19.91 67.28
C GLU A 890 58.25 -20.95 67.15
N GLU A 891 58.58 -21.38 65.93
CA GLU A 891 59.72 -22.28 65.66
C GLU A 891 61.05 -21.69 66.16
N ALA A 892 61.30 -20.40 65.91
CA ALA A 892 62.48 -19.70 66.42
C ALA A 892 62.52 -19.65 67.97
N ARG A 893 61.37 -19.53 68.63
CA ARG A 893 61.26 -19.60 70.10
C ARG A 893 61.54 -21.01 70.63
N GLU A 894 61.04 -22.05 69.98
CA GLU A 894 61.33 -23.43 70.36
C GLU A 894 62.81 -23.78 70.18
N GLN A 895 63.43 -23.34 69.08
CA GLN A 895 64.87 -23.50 68.85
C GLN A 895 65.70 -22.79 69.92
N TYR A 896 65.33 -21.56 70.31
CA TYR A 896 65.98 -20.84 71.42
C TYR A 896 65.84 -21.60 72.75
N ALA A 897 64.62 -22.03 73.11
CA ALA A 897 64.37 -22.78 74.35
C ALA A 897 65.04 -24.18 74.36
N ALA A 898 65.31 -24.76 73.19
CA ALA A 898 66.09 -26.00 73.07
C ALA A 898 67.61 -25.75 73.22
N ALA A 899 68.12 -24.62 72.71
CA ALA A 899 69.52 -24.22 72.91
C ALA A 899 69.81 -23.86 74.37
N GLU A 900 68.90 -23.12 75.01
CA GLU A 900 68.98 -22.75 76.44
C GLU A 900 69.01 -23.99 77.35
N ARG A 901 68.15 -24.99 77.07
CA ARG A 901 68.19 -26.30 77.75
C ARG A 901 69.52 -27.04 77.59
N ARG A 902 70.15 -27.00 76.41
CA ARG A 902 71.49 -27.60 76.19
C ARG A 902 72.57 -26.84 76.96
N CYS A 903 72.49 -25.52 77.02
CA CYS A 903 73.45 -24.70 77.75
C CYS A 903 73.40 -24.99 79.26
N ASN A 904 72.19 -25.10 79.83
CA ASN A 904 71.99 -25.45 81.24
C ASN A 904 72.42 -26.89 81.57
N ALA A 905 72.22 -27.85 80.66
CA ALA A 905 72.74 -29.22 80.83
C ALA A 905 74.28 -29.26 80.86
N LEU A 906 74.94 -28.59 79.91
CA LEU A 906 76.40 -28.45 79.88
C LEU A 906 76.95 -27.70 81.11
N HIS A 907 76.18 -26.76 81.68
CA HIS A 907 76.55 -26.09 82.93
C HIS A 907 76.54 -27.06 84.12
N GLY A 908 75.52 -27.93 84.23
CA GLY A 908 75.47 -28.98 85.24
C GLY A 908 76.62 -29.99 85.13
N GLU A 909 76.93 -30.45 83.92
CA GLU A 909 78.08 -31.34 83.66
C GLU A 909 79.42 -30.68 84.04
N LEU A 910 79.54 -29.37 83.89
CA LEU A 910 80.72 -28.59 84.31
C LEU A 910 80.84 -28.48 85.84
N GLU A 911 79.71 -28.34 86.56
CA GLU A 911 79.71 -28.30 88.03
C GLU A 911 80.00 -29.68 88.65
N GLU A 912 79.44 -30.76 88.10
CA GLU A 912 79.79 -32.14 88.51
C GLU A 912 81.28 -32.43 88.24
N SER A 913 81.81 -31.99 87.10
CA SER A 913 83.24 -32.10 86.77
C SER A 913 84.13 -31.32 87.75
N ARG A 914 83.67 -30.16 88.25
CA ARG A 914 84.38 -29.39 89.29
C ARG A 914 84.37 -30.08 90.65
N GLN A 915 83.24 -30.66 91.07
CA GLN A 915 83.16 -31.39 92.35
C GLN A 915 84.02 -32.66 92.34
N LEU A 916 84.06 -33.40 91.22
CA LEU A 916 84.94 -34.54 91.03
C LEU A 916 86.42 -34.14 91.06
N LEU A 917 86.77 -32.98 90.49
CA LEU A 917 88.13 -32.43 90.53
C LEU A 917 88.55 -32.07 91.97
N GLU A 918 87.68 -31.43 92.76
CA GLU A 918 87.99 -31.08 94.16
C GLU A 918 88.10 -32.29 95.11
N GLN A 919 87.34 -33.37 94.88
CA GLN A 919 87.56 -34.63 95.60
C GLN A 919 88.87 -35.30 95.17
N SER A 920 89.14 -35.34 93.87
CA SER A 920 90.38 -35.91 93.32
C SER A 920 91.62 -35.20 93.87
N ASP A 921 91.63 -33.87 93.94
CA ASP A 921 92.79 -33.11 94.40
C ASP A 921 93.09 -33.23 95.91
N ARG A 922 92.11 -33.66 96.72
CA ARG A 922 92.31 -33.99 98.14
C ARG A 922 92.82 -35.42 98.35
N ALA A 923 92.38 -36.38 97.52
CA ALA A 923 92.90 -37.74 97.52
C ALA A 923 94.33 -37.82 96.94
N ARG A 924 94.59 -37.05 95.88
CA ARG A 924 95.88 -37.00 95.16
C ARG A 924 97.04 -36.61 96.07
N ARG A 925 96.88 -35.58 96.93
CA ARG A 925 97.92 -35.14 97.88
C ARG A 925 98.22 -36.13 99.01
N ALA A 926 97.42 -37.18 99.18
CA ALA A 926 97.69 -38.28 100.11
C ALA A 926 98.30 -39.51 99.40
N GLY A 927 97.97 -39.75 98.14
CA GLY A 927 98.49 -40.87 97.33
C GLY A 927 99.85 -40.62 96.66
N GLU A 928 100.21 -39.35 96.41
CA GLU A 928 101.51 -38.94 95.82
C GLU A 928 102.74 -39.31 96.68
N ALA A 929 102.55 -39.82 97.90
CA ALA A 929 103.61 -40.24 98.81
C ALA A 929 103.97 -41.74 98.78
N GLU A 930 103.12 -42.62 98.22
CA GLU A 930 103.30 -44.09 98.30
C GLU A 930 103.35 -44.81 96.93
N LEU A 931 103.06 -44.12 95.83
CA LEU A 931 103.07 -44.69 94.47
C LEU A 931 104.29 -44.31 93.62
N ALA A 932 105.36 -43.81 94.27
CA ALA A 932 106.68 -43.65 93.66
C ALA A 932 107.47 -44.98 93.57
N ASP A 933 107.09 -46.00 94.35
CA ASP A 933 107.86 -47.25 94.53
C ASP A 933 107.20 -48.51 93.94
N LEU A 934 105.99 -48.42 93.37
CA LEU A 934 105.27 -49.58 92.84
C LEU A 934 104.83 -49.40 91.38
N HIS A 935 105.76 -49.81 90.50
CA HIS A 935 105.49 -50.37 89.16
C HIS A 935 105.35 -49.31 88.03
N GLU A 936 106.32 -49.09 87.13
CA GLU A 936 107.47 -49.91 86.69
C GLU A 936 107.21 -51.41 86.46
N GLN A 937 105.93 -51.83 86.41
CA GLN A 937 105.55 -53.19 86.00
C GLN A 937 104.64 -53.19 84.77
N LEU A 938 105.27 -52.70 83.70
CA LEU A 938 105.63 -53.56 82.57
C LEU A 938 104.54 -53.86 81.52
N ASN A 939 103.26 -53.98 81.89
CA ASN A 939 102.32 -54.81 81.12
C ASN A 939 100.94 -54.21 80.82
N GLU A 940 100.85 -53.02 80.19
CA GLU A 940 99.73 -52.82 79.24
C GLU A 940 99.96 -51.88 78.04
N HIS A 941 101.21 -51.56 77.71
CA HIS A 941 101.57 -51.02 76.38
C HIS A 941 101.39 -52.03 75.21
N SER A 942 100.62 -53.10 75.40
CA SER A 942 100.46 -54.20 74.44
C SER A 942 99.00 -54.51 74.02
N ALA A 943 97.98 -53.92 74.67
CA ALA A 943 96.59 -54.40 74.52
C ALA A 943 95.64 -53.57 73.64
N SER A 944 95.87 -52.26 73.40
CA SER A 944 94.96 -51.44 72.55
C SER A 944 95.63 -50.74 71.35
N ASN A 945 96.92 -51.00 71.11
CA ASN A 945 97.55 -50.70 69.80
C ASN A 945 96.95 -51.54 68.64
N ALA A 946 95.98 -52.42 68.93
CA ALA A 946 95.21 -53.19 67.95
C ALA A 946 93.95 -52.47 67.43
N SER A 947 93.37 -51.51 68.17
CA SER A 947 92.09 -50.86 67.78
C SER A 947 92.28 -49.77 66.72
N LEU A 948 93.37 -49.01 66.79
CA LEU A 948 93.73 -47.96 65.82
C LEU A 948 94.05 -48.50 64.42
N SER A 949 94.38 -49.79 64.28
CA SER A 949 94.55 -50.43 62.97
C SER A 949 93.21 -50.67 62.24
N VAL A 950 92.09 -50.74 62.98
CA VAL A 950 90.74 -50.90 62.42
C VAL A 950 90.17 -49.56 61.95
N ALA A 951 90.51 -48.45 62.61
CA ALA A 951 90.10 -47.11 62.21
C ALA A 951 90.64 -46.71 60.80
N LYS A 952 91.84 -47.17 60.44
CA LYS A 952 92.43 -46.88 59.11
C LYS A 952 91.62 -47.49 57.96
N ARG A 953 91.10 -48.72 58.11
CA ARG A 953 90.26 -49.36 57.08
C ARG A 953 88.87 -48.74 56.92
N LYS A 954 88.43 -47.92 57.87
CA LYS A 954 87.15 -47.18 57.77
C LYS A 954 87.30 -45.92 56.92
N LEU A 955 88.44 -45.22 57.04
CA LEU A 955 88.77 -44.04 56.23
C LEU A 955 89.13 -44.36 54.77
N GLU A 956 89.61 -45.58 54.48
CA GLU A 956 89.82 -46.04 53.09
C GLU A 956 88.50 -46.30 52.34
N GLY A 957 87.38 -46.50 53.04
CA GLY A 957 86.03 -46.60 52.43
C GLY A 957 85.40 -45.23 52.13
N GLU A 958 85.65 -44.23 52.98
CA GLU A 958 85.13 -42.86 52.79
C GLU A 958 85.81 -42.12 51.62
N LEU A 959 87.04 -42.52 51.24
CA LEU A 959 87.69 -42.00 50.04
C LEU A 959 87.08 -42.52 48.72
N GLN A 960 86.40 -43.67 48.76
CA GLN A 960 85.77 -44.27 47.56
C GLN A 960 84.36 -43.73 47.31
N ALA A 961 83.67 -43.24 48.36
CA ALA A 961 82.45 -42.43 48.20
C ALA A 961 82.76 -41.06 47.59
N LEU A 962 83.81 -40.38 48.06
CA LEU A 962 84.27 -39.09 47.53
C LEU A 962 84.77 -39.14 46.06
N GLN A 963 85.04 -40.33 45.50
CA GLN A 963 85.31 -40.49 44.07
C GLN A 963 84.04 -40.70 43.22
N ALA A 964 82.94 -41.18 43.79
CA ALA A 964 81.65 -41.25 43.10
C ALA A 964 81.00 -39.86 43.02
N ASP A 965 81.01 -39.11 44.13
CA ASP A 965 80.44 -37.76 44.20
C ASP A 965 81.18 -36.77 43.27
N LEU A 966 82.44 -37.02 42.94
CA LEU A 966 83.22 -36.19 42.00
C LEU A 966 82.81 -36.43 40.53
N ASP A 967 82.44 -37.66 40.16
CA ASP A 967 82.00 -38.01 38.80
C ASP A 967 80.54 -37.57 38.53
N GLU A 968 79.70 -37.50 39.56
CA GLU A 968 78.33 -36.96 39.43
C GLU A 968 78.36 -35.42 39.28
N VAL A 969 79.17 -34.72 40.09
CA VAL A 969 79.41 -33.26 39.94
C VAL A 969 80.05 -32.90 38.58
N LEU A 970 80.90 -33.77 38.00
CA LEU A 970 81.45 -33.56 36.66
C LEU A 970 80.43 -33.74 35.52
N ASN A 971 79.35 -34.49 35.72
CA ASN A 971 78.26 -34.62 34.74
C ASN A 971 77.22 -33.51 34.87
N GLU A 972 76.88 -33.07 36.09
CA GLU A 972 75.99 -31.92 36.29
C GLU A 972 76.63 -30.61 35.80
N ALA A 973 77.94 -30.43 36.00
CA ALA A 973 78.68 -29.30 35.44
C ALA A 973 78.62 -29.26 33.89
N LYS A 974 78.69 -30.41 33.22
CA LYS A 974 78.60 -30.48 31.74
C LYS A 974 77.18 -30.19 31.22
N GLN A 975 76.14 -30.67 31.89
CA GLN A 975 74.75 -30.33 31.51
C GLN A 975 74.42 -28.85 31.78
N SER A 976 75.04 -28.24 32.78
CA SER A 976 74.98 -26.80 33.03
C SER A 976 75.65 -26.00 31.90
N GLU A 977 76.84 -26.43 31.46
CA GLU A 977 77.59 -25.74 30.38
C GLU A 977 76.89 -25.82 29.00
N GLU A 978 76.23 -26.94 28.67
CA GLU A 978 75.44 -27.05 27.42
C GLU A 978 74.15 -26.20 27.43
N LYS A 979 73.51 -26.01 28.59
CA LYS A 979 72.36 -25.08 28.72
C LYS A 979 72.80 -23.61 28.63
N ALA A 980 73.95 -23.25 29.21
CA ALA A 980 74.52 -21.90 29.12
C ALA A 980 75.00 -21.55 27.69
N LYS A 981 75.65 -22.49 26.98
CA LYS A 981 76.11 -22.28 25.60
C LYS A 981 74.96 -22.15 24.60
N LYS A 982 73.84 -22.86 24.79
CA LYS A 982 72.61 -22.61 23.99
C LYS A 982 72.07 -21.20 24.23
N ALA A 983 71.93 -20.77 25.48
CA ALA A 983 71.41 -19.44 25.80
C ALA A 983 72.31 -18.30 25.27
N MET A 984 73.64 -18.43 25.27
CA MET A 984 74.53 -17.41 24.68
C MET A 984 74.53 -17.43 23.15
N VAL A 985 74.43 -18.60 22.50
CA VAL A 985 74.32 -18.67 21.03
C VAL A 985 72.96 -18.15 20.56
N ASP A 986 71.87 -18.49 21.25
CA ASP A 986 70.55 -17.96 20.94
C ASP A 986 70.46 -16.45 21.24
N ALA A 987 71.13 -15.92 22.26
CA ALA A 987 71.19 -14.48 22.52
C ALA A 987 72.05 -13.70 21.51
N ALA A 988 73.20 -14.24 21.07
CA ALA A 988 74.01 -13.64 20.01
C ALA A 988 73.30 -13.72 18.65
N ARG A 989 72.67 -14.85 18.37
CA ARG A 989 71.85 -15.05 17.17
C ARG A 989 70.60 -14.17 17.18
N LEU A 990 69.92 -13.99 18.32
CA LEU A 990 68.83 -13.01 18.45
C LEU A 990 69.33 -11.56 18.37
N ALA A 991 70.57 -11.25 18.76
CA ALA A 991 71.13 -9.91 18.60
C ALA A 991 71.51 -9.60 17.14
N ASP A 992 72.04 -10.57 16.40
CA ASP A 992 72.32 -10.45 14.96
C ASP A 992 71.06 -10.63 14.10
N GLU A 993 70.06 -11.44 14.51
CA GLU A 993 68.72 -11.48 13.90
C GLU A 993 67.93 -10.19 14.22
N LEU A 994 68.10 -9.57 15.39
CA LEU A 994 67.51 -8.26 15.72
C LEU A 994 68.24 -7.11 15.03
N ARG A 995 69.55 -7.20 14.76
CA ARG A 995 70.25 -6.24 13.89
C ARG A 995 69.90 -6.45 12.42
N ALA A 996 69.85 -7.69 11.97
CA ALA A 996 69.38 -8.01 10.63
C ALA A 996 67.93 -7.58 10.45
N GLU A 997 67.02 -7.75 11.43
CA GLU A 997 65.66 -7.19 11.38
C GLU A 997 65.58 -5.71 11.72
N GLN A 998 66.57 -5.06 12.34
CA GLN A 998 66.59 -3.59 12.44
C GLN A 998 67.07 -2.94 11.15
N ASP A 999 68.08 -3.51 10.48
CA ASP A 999 68.50 -3.07 9.15
C ASP A 999 67.46 -3.48 8.10
N HIS A 1000 66.90 -4.69 8.15
CA HIS A 1000 65.84 -5.15 7.26
C HIS A 1000 64.52 -4.43 7.56
N ALA A 1001 64.17 -4.10 8.81
CA ALA A 1001 63.06 -3.18 9.10
C ALA A 1001 63.36 -1.74 8.70
N MET A 1002 64.59 -1.21 8.79
CA MET A 1002 64.91 0.13 8.26
C MET A 1002 64.93 0.16 6.73
N GLN A 1003 65.32 -0.93 6.10
CA GLN A 1003 65.32 -1.10 4.65
C GLN A 1003 63.90 -1.36 4.16
N GLN A 1004 63.05 -2.08 4.91
CA GLN A 1004 61.60 -2.18 4.74
C GLN A 1004 60.86 -0.91 5.16
N GLU A 1005 61.37 -0.04 6.04
CA GLU A 1005 60.77 1.27 6.37
C GLU A 1005 61.11 2.27 5.27
N LYS A 1006 62.30 2.18 4.66
CA LYS A 1006 62.66 2.89 3.42
C LYS A 1006 61.93 2.33 2.20
N LEU A 1007 61.79 1.01 2.06
CA LEU A 1007 61.02 0.39 1.00
C LEU A 1007 59.54 0.68 1.22
N ARG A 1008 59.00 0.64 2.44
CA ARG A 1008 57.63 1.05 2.79
C ARG A 1008 57.44 2.54 2.63
N LYS A 1009 58.41 3.42 2.83
CA LYS A 1009 58.28 4.85 2.48
C LYS A 1009 58.37 5.11 0.97
N THR A 1010 59.21 4.37 0.26
CA THR A 1010 59.32 4.46 -1.21
C THR A 1010 58.09 3.85 -1.88
N LEU A 1011 57.56 2.76 -1.32
CA LEU A 1011 56.31 2.11 -1.70
C LEU A 1011 55.10 2.84 -1.14
N GLU A 1012 55.13 3.56 -0.02
CA GLU A 1012 54.06 4.48 0.41
C GLU A 1012 54.06 5.72 -0.48
N GLN A 1013 55.20 6.13 -1.03
CA GLN A 1013 55.27 7.25 -1.96
C GLN A 1013 54.91 6.82 -3.39
N GLN A 1014 55.35 5.65 -3.85
CA GLN A 1014 54.85 5.03 -5.08
C GLN A 1014 53.40 4.58 -4.96
N THR A 1015 52.95 4.13 -3.79
CA THR A 1015 51.53 3.85 -3.52
C THR A 1015 50.77 5.15 -3.31
N LYS A 1016 51.35 6.27 -2.88
CA LYS A 1016 50.67 7.58 -2.93
C LYS A 1016 50.63 8.17 -4.34
N GLU A 1017 51.63 7.94 -5.17
CA GLU A 1017 51.60 8.34 -6.59
C GLU A 1017 50.71 7.41 -7.42
N LEU A 1018 50.66 6.12 -7.08
CA LEU A 1018 49.70 5.16 -7.63
C LEU A 1018 48.32 5.32 -7.00
N GLN A 1019 48.16 5.80 -5.77
CA GLN A 1019 46.88 6.15 -5.16
C GLN A 1019 46.40 7.47 -5.74
N VAL A 1020 47.25 8.46 -6.02
CA VAL A 1020 46.84 9.67 -6.75
C VAL A 1020 46.51 9.31 -8.20
N ARG A 1021 47.28 8.45 -8.87
CA ARG A 1021 46.91 7.96 -10.22
C ARG A 1021 45.70 7.03 -10.23
N LEU A 1022 45.48 6.25 -9.17
CA LEU A 1022 44.30 5.41 -8.99
C LEU A 1022 43.11 6.29 -8.62
N ASP A 1023 43.24 7.31 -7.78
CA ASP A 1023 42.20 8.28 -7.43
C ASP A 1023 41.89 9.21 -8.62
N GLU A 1024 42.86 9.49 -9.50
CA GLU A 1024 42.64 10.22 -10.77
C GLU A 1024 42.02 9.32 -11.84
N ALA A 1025 42.46 8.06 -11.96
CA ALA A 1025 41.88 7.07 -12.86
C ALA A 1025 40.49 6.60 -12.38
N GLU A 1026 40.28 6.50 -11.07
CA GLU A 1026 39.00 6.27 -10.41
C GLU A 1026 38.17 7.54 -10.41
N ALA A 1027 38.70 8.77 -10.34
CA ALA A 1027 37.89 9.97 -10.57
C ALA A 1027 37.44 10.08 -12.04
N ALA A 1028 38.28 9.65 -12.99
CA ALA A 1028 37.90 9.53 -14.40
C ALA A 1028 36.88 8.39 -14.62
N ALA A 1029 37.13 7.22 -14.03
CA ALA A 1029 36.26 6.05 -14.09
C ALA A 1029 35.01 6.16 -13.19
N LEU A 1030 34.96 7.06 -12.21
CA LEU A 1030 33.77 7.41 -11.43
C LEU A 1030 33.01 8.56 -12.11
N LYS A 1031 33.65 9.45 -12.89
CA LYS A 1031 32.91 10.41 -13.73
C LYS A 1031 32.29 9.73 -14.97
N GLY A 1032 32.99 8.77 -15.58
CA GLY A 1032 32.43 7.90 -16.63
C GLY A 1032 31.50 6.83 -16.07
N GLY A 1033 31.97 6.12 -15.05
CA GLY A 1033 31.28 5.02 -14.39
C GLY A 1033 30.08 5.47 -13.56
N LYS A 1034 30.08 6.57 -12.80
CA LYS A 1034 28.81 7.05 -12.21
C LYS A 1034 27.79 7.49 -13.26
N LYS A 1035 28.20 7.90 -14.47
CA LYS A 1035 27.25 8.16 -15.57
C LYS A 1035 26.70 6.86 -16.19
N ILE A 1036 27.49 5.80 -16.26
CA ILE A 1036 27.06 4.49 -16.78
C ILE A 1036 26.26 3.74 -15.71
N ILE A 1037 26.73 3.74 -14.46
CA ILE A 1037 26.07 3.20 -13.28
C ILE A 1037 24.80 4.00 -12.97
N GLN A 1038 24.75 5.33 -13.00
CA GLN A 1038 23.45 6.04 -12.92
C GLN A 1038 22.53 5.67 -14.08
N LYS A 1039 23.04 5.48 -15.31
CA LYS A 1039 22.21 5.00 -16.42
C LYS A 1039 21.76 3.55 -16.25
N LEU A 1040 22.55 2.69 -15.62
CA LEU A 1040 22.22 1.29 -15.37
C LEU A 1040 21.37 1.11 -14.12
N GLU A 1041 21.55 1.90 -13.06
CA GLU A 1041 20.69 1.99 -11.88
C GLU A 1041 19.36 2.67 -12.22
N GLN A 1042 19.38 3.71 -13.07
CA GLN A 1042 18.15 4.28 -13.62
C GLN A 1042 17.47 3.28 -14.54
N LYS A 1043 18.20 2.55 -15.39
CA LYS A 1043 17.60 1.54 -16.28
C LYS A 1043 17.19 0.26 -15.54
N VAL A 1044 17.86 -0.11 -14.45
CA VAL A 1044 17.44 -1.17 -13.53
C VAL A 1044 16.22 -0.70 -12.76
N ARG A 1045 16.18 0.53 -12.23
CA ARG A 1045 14.94 1.08 -11.65
C ARG A 1045 13.82 1.26 -12.66
N GLU A 1046 14.10 1.59 -13.91
CA GLU A 1046 13.09 1.67 -14.98
C GLU A 1046 12.60 0.26 -15.33
N LEU A 1047 13.49 -0.75 -15.42
CA LEU A 1047 13.12 -2.16 -15.65
C LEU A 1047 12.47 -2.82 -14.44
N GLU A 1048 12.81 -2.43 -13.20
CA GLU A 1048 12.18 -2.86 -11.96
C GLU A 1048 10.80 -2.21 -11.84
N ASN A 1049 10.67 -0.90 -12.11
CA ASN A 1049 9.37 -0.23 -12.20
C ASN A 1049 8.55 -0.78 -13.38
N GLU A 1050 9.13 -1.12 -14.53
CA GLU A 1050 8.43 -1.75 -15.64
C GLU A 1050 8.02 -3.18 -15.28
N LEU A 1051 8.86 -3.95 -14.59
CA LEU A 1051 8.53 -5.29 -14.10
C LEU A 1051 7.45 -5.24 -13.01
N GLU A 1052 7.49 -4.28 -12.10
CA GLU A 1052 6.50 -4.09 -11.03
C GLU A 1052 5.19 -3.51 -11.60
N ASN A 1053 5.25 -2.61 -12.59
CA ASN A 1053 4.08 -2.15 -13.34
C ASN A 1053 3.50 -3.26 -14.21
N GLU A 1054 4.31 -4.13 -14.81
CA GLU A 1054 3.82 -5.24 -15.64
C GLU A 1054 3.32 -6.39 -14.76
N GLN A 1055 3.89 -6.63 -13.58
CA GLN A 1055 3.31 -7.51 -12.56
C GLN A 1055 2.00 -6.94 -12.01
N ARG A 1056 1.89 -5.62 -11.76
CA ARG A 1056 0.63 -4.95 -11.41
C ARG A 1056 -0.39 -5.07 -12.54
N ARG A 1057 0.00 -4.79 -13.80
CA ARG A 1057 -0.86 -4.95 -14.98
C ARG A 1057 -1.25 -6.40 -15.21
N HIS A 1058 -0.40 -7.38 -14.93
CA HIS A 1058 -0.73 -8.80 -15.07
C HIS A 1058 -1.64 -9.27 -13.92
N ALA A 1059 -1.47 -8.74 -12.71
CA ALA A 1059 -2.38 -8.95 -11.59
C ALA A 1059 -3.75 -8.28 -11.83
N ASP A 1060 -3.78 -7.07 -12.38
CA ASP A 1060 -5.00 -6.35 -12.70
C ASP A 1060 -5.67 -6.88 -13.97
N ALA A 1061 -4.91 -7.37 -14.95
CA ALA A 1061 -5.43 -8.14 -16.08
C ALA A 1061 -6.02 -9.47 -15.59
N ALA A 1062 -5.40 -10.17 -14.64
CA ALA A 1062 -5.98 -11.37 -14.04
C ALA A 1062 -7.24 -11.06 -13.18
N LYS A 1063 -7.26 -9.96 -12.43
CA LYS A 1063 -8.46 -9.49 -11.72
C LYS A 1063 -9.57 -9.07 -12.70
N ASN A 1064 -9.23 -8.37 -13.78
CA ASN A 1064 -10.17 -7.92 -14.80
C ASN A 1064 -10.63 -9.06 -15.70
N PHE A 1065 -9.81 -10.09 -15.92
CA PHE A 1065 -10.20 -11.35 -16.55
C PHE A 1065 -11.20 -12.08 -15.66
N ARG A 1066 -10.93 -12.24 -14.35
CA ARG A 1066 -11.89 -12.84 -13.39
C ARG A 1066 -13.18 -12.02 -13.22
N LYS A 1067 -13.10 -10.68 -13.27
CA LYS A 1067 -14.29 -9.81 -13.33
C LYS A 1067 -15.02 -9.97 -14.67
N GLY A 1068 -14.29 -10.11 -15.77
CA GLY A 1068 -14.80 -10.37 -17.11
C GLY A 1068 -15.51 -11.73 -17.19
N GLU A 1069 -14.95 -12.79 -16.63
CA GLU A 1069 -15.58 -14.11 -16.51
C GLU A 1069 -16.86 -14.07 -15.68
N ARG A 1070 -16.86 -13.33 -14.56
CA ARG A 1070 -18.09 -13.09 -13.77
C ARG A 1070 -19.11 -12.31 -14.58
N ARG A 1071 -18.70 -11.23 -15.24
CA ARG A 1071 -19.57 -10.41 -16.10
C ARG A 1071 -20.10 -11.19 -17.29
N ILE A 1072 -19.31 -12.11 -17.86
CA ILE A 1072 -19.73 -13.03 -18.92
C ILE A 1072 -20.73 -14.05 -18.38
N LYS A 1073 -20.53 -14.61 -17.19
CA LYS A 1073 -21.51 -15.51 -16.54
C LYS A 1073 -22.80 -14.78 -16.14
N GLU A 1074 -22.70 -13.55 -15.64
CA GLU A 1074 -23.83 -12.65 -15.39
C GLU A 1074 -24.58 -12.33 -16.69
N LEU A 1075 -23.87 -11.99 -17.77
CA LEU A 1075 -24.48 -11.72 -19.08
C LEU A 1075 -25.00 -12.98 -19.77
N GLN A 1076 -24.43 -14.15 -19.51
CA GLN A 1076 -24.98 -15.44 -19.96
C GLN A 1076 -26.26 -15.78 -19.19
N PHE A 1077 -26.28 -15.57 -17.87
CA PHE A 1077 -27.49 -15.73 -17.05
C PHE A 1077 -28.58 -14.73 -17.44
N GLN A 1078 -28.22 -13.45 -17.64
CA GLN A 1078 -29.10 -12.41 -18.16
C GLN A 1078 -29.62 -12.77 -19.56
N SER A 1079 -28.76 -13.28 -20.45
CA SER A 1079 -29.15 -13.75 -21.79
C SER A 1079 -30.08 -14.97 -21.72
N GLU A 1080 -29.87 -15.91 -20.81
CA GLU A 1080 -30.78 -17.03 -20.57
C GLU A 1080 -32.11 -16.60 -19.94
N GLU A 1081 -32.10 -15.58 -19.08
CA GLU A 1081 -33.30 -15.01 -18.47
C GLU A 1081 -34.09 -14.15 -19.47
N ASP A 1082 -33.42 -13.34 -20.28
CA ASP A 1082 -33.98 -12.61 -21.41
C ASP A 1082 -34.49 -13.57 -22.48
N ARG A 1083 -33.81 -14.71 -22.73
CA ARG A 1083 -34.31 -15.76 -23.63
C ARG A 1083 -35.58 -16.42 -23.06
N LYS A 1084 -35.63 -16.71 -21.75
CA LYS A 1084 -36.84 -17.23 -21.08
C LYS A 1084 -37.98 -16.21 -21.08
N ASN A 1085 -37.68 -14.92 -20.93
CA ASN A 1085 -38.67 -13.84 -21.02
C ASN A 1085 -39.12 -13.58 -22.47
N HIS A 1086 -38.24 -13.77 -23.45
CA HIS A 1086 -38.58 -13.74 -24.87
C HIS A 1086 -39.43 -14.96 -25.26
N GLU A 1087 -39.10 -16.16 -24.78
CA GLU A 1087 -39.94 -17.37 -24.90
C GLU A 1087 -41.33 -17.12 -24.28
N ARG A 1088 -41.41 -16.55 -23.07
CA ARG A 1088 -42.69 -16.18 -22.42
C ARG A 1088 -43.47 -15.11 -23.18
N MET A 1089 -42.80 -14.10 -23.74
CA MET A 1089 -43.44 -13.08 -24.57
C MET A 1089 -43.88 -13.64 -25.92
N GLN A 1090 -43.13 -14.57 -26.52
CA GLN A 1090 -43.54 -15.28 -27.72
C GLN A 1090 -44.77 -16.14 -27.44
N ASP A 1091 -44.78 -16.89 -26.33
CA ASP A 1091 -45.93 -17.64 -25.84
C ASP A 1091 -47.17 -16.74 -25.63
N LEU A 1092 -46.97 -15.51 -25.13
CA LEU A 1092 -48.04 -14.52 -24.96
C LEU A 1092 -48.50 -13.95 -26.30
N VAL A 1093 -47.59 -13.66 -27.22
CA VAL A 1093 -47.87 -13.21 -28.59
C VAL A 1093 -48.63 -14.30 -29.35
N ASP A 1094 -48.25 -15.56 -29.23
CA ASP A 1094 -48.90 -16.68 -29.90
C ASP A 1094 -50.30 -16.94 -29.33
N LYS A 1095 -50.49 -16.81 -28.00
CA LYS A 1095 -51.81 -16.81 -27.34
C LYS A 1095 -52.67 -15.62 -27.77
N LEU A 1096 -52.09 -14.44 -27.93
CA LEU A 1096 -52.80 -13.26 -28.45
C LEU A 1096 -53.13 -13.39 -29.94
N GLN A 1097 -52.26 -13.98 -30.76
CA GLN A 1097 -52.53 -14.30 -32.16
C GLN A 1097 -53.61 -15.38 -32.30
N GLN A 1098 -53.64 -16.39 -31.43
CA GLN A 1098 -54.76 -17.32 -31.34
C GLN A 1098 -56.05 -16.60 -31.00
N LYS A 1099 -56.08 -15.73 -29.97
CA LYS A 1099 -57.26 -14.91 -29.67
C LYS A 1099 -57.69 -14.01 -30.84
N ILE A 1100 -56.74 -13.39 -31.55
CA ILE A 1100 -57.04 -12.58 -32.76
C ILE A 1100 -57.62 -13.46 -33.87
N LYS A 1101 -57.13 -14.70 -34.07
CA LYS A 1101 -57.76 -15.65 -35.00
C LYS A 1101 -59.17 -16.04 -34.56
N THR A 1102 -59.41 -16.25 -33.27
CA THR A 1102 -60.75 -16.55 -32.74
C THR A 1102 -61.71 -15.37 -32.92
N TYR A 1103 -61.26 -14.14 -32.61
CA TYR A 1103 -62.05 -12.93 -32.84
C TYR A 1103 -62.28 -12.65 -34.32
N LYS A 1104 -61.30 -12.90 -35.20
CA LYS A 1104 -61.54 -12.85 -36.66
C LYS A 1104 -62.61 -13.84 -37.09
N ARG A 1105 -62.56 -15.09 -36.62
CA ARG A 1105 -63.60 -16.08 -36.92
C ARG A 1105 -64.97 -15.67 -36.38
N GLN A 1106 -65.04 -15.04 -35.21
CA GLN A 1106 -66.30 -14.51 -34.65
C GLN A 1106 -66.82 -13.28 -35.42
N ILE A 1107 -65.93 -12.44 -35.97
CA ILE A 1107 -66.29 -11.33 -36.86
C ILE A 1107 -66.78 -11.89 -38.20
N GLU A 1108 -66.09 -12.87 -38.78
CA GLU A 1108 -66.51 -13.57 -40.02
C GLU A 1108 -67.86 -14.27 -39.84
N GLU A 1109 -68.09 -14.97 -38.71
CA GLU A 1109 -69.40 -15.57 -38.36
C GLU A 1109 -70.48 -14.49 -38.15
N ALA A 1110 -70.16 -13.33 -37.54
CA ALA A 1110 -71.08 -12.22 -37.38
C ALA A 1110 -71.38 -11.48 -38.70
N GLU A 1111 -70.41 -11.38 -39.60
CA GLU A 1111 -70.54 -10.84 -40.96
C GLU A 1111 -71.37 -11.77 -41.85
N GLU A 1112 -71.20 -13.10 -41.73
CA GLU A 1112 -72.10 -14.07 -42.37
C GLU A 1112 -73.54 -13.95 -41.87
N ILE A 1113 -73.75 -13.82 -40.55
CA ILE A 1113 -75.09 -13.61 -39.96
C ILE A 1113 -75.68 -12.27 -40.41
N ALA A 1114 -74.87 -11.21 -40.46
CA ALA A 1114 -75.28 -9.90 -40.97
C ALA A 1114 -75.64 -9.96 -42.46
N ALA A 1115 -74.86 -10.66 -43.29
CA ALA A 1115 -75.13 -10.86 -44.70
C ALA A 1115 -76.39 -11.72 -44.93
N LEU A 1116 -76.62 -12.76 -44.12
CA LEU A 1116 -77.84 -13.57 -44.12
C LEU A 1116 -79.07 -12.73 -43.73
N ASN A 1117 -78.94 -11.86 -42.74
CA ASN A 1117 -80.02 -10.94 -42.34
C ASN A 1117 -80.25 -9.84 -43.37
N LEU A 1118 -79.20 -9.33 -44.02
CA LEU A 1118 -79.32 -8.38 -45.13
C LEU A 1118 -79.96 -9.03 -46.37
N ALA A 1119 -79.67 -10.31 -46.64
CA ALA A 1119 -80.30 -11.08 -47.70
C ALA A 1119 -81.79 -11.35 -47.40
N LYS A 1120 -82.13 -11.66 -46.14
CA LYS A 1120 -83.54 -11.74 -45.68
C LYS A 1120 -84.24 -10.39 -45.79
N PHE A 1121 -83.60 -9.30 -45.37
CA PHE A 1121 -84.14 -7.95 -45.48
C PHE A 1121 -84.39 -7.58 -46.95
N ARG A 1122 -83.42 -7.81 -47.85
CA ARG A 1122 -83.61 -7.62 -49.30
C ARG A 1122 -84.71 -8.48 -49.87
N LYS A 1123 -84.89 -9.72 -49.40
CA LYS A 1123 -86.00 -10.58 -49.83
C LYS A 1123 -87.36 -10.06 -49.35
N VAL A 1124 -87.45 -9.59 -48.11
CA VAL A 1124 -88.68 -8.97 -47.57
C VAL A 1124 -88.96 -7.62 -48.25
N GLN A 1125 -87.93 -6.83 -48.54
CA GLN A 1125 -88.04 -5.60 -49.32
C GLN A 1125 -88.51 -5.90 -50.75
N GLN A 1126 -87.98 -6.93 -51.40
CA GLN A 1126 -88.44 -7.34 -52.73
C GLN A 1126 -89.85 -7.94 -52.71
N GLU A 1127 -90.24 -8.65 -51.64
CA GLU A 1127 -91.63 -9.11 -51.43
C GLU A 1127 -92.60 -7.95 -51.12
N LEU A 1128 -92.10 -6.85 -50.52
CA LEU A 1128 -92.82 -5.59 -50.33
C LEU A 1128 -92.95 -4.83 -51.66
N GLU A 1129 -91.87 -4.68 -52.43
CA GLU A 1129 -91.87 -4.06 -53.77
C GLU A 1129 -92.79 -4.85 -54.73
N ASP A 1130 -92.78 -6.19 -54.69
CA ASP A 1130 -93.74 -7.05 -55.41
C ASP A 1130 -95.20 -6.84 -54.96
N ALA A 1131 -95.43 -6.54 -53.68
CA ALA A 1131 -96.75 -6.28 -53.12
C ALA A 1131 -97.22 -4.85 -53.45
N GLU A 1132 -96.31 -3.87 -53.47
CA GLU A 1132 -96.52 -2.50 -53.91
C GLU A 1132 -96.77 -2.45 -55.42
N GLU A 1133 -96.02 -3.17 -56.26
CA GLU A 1133 -96.34 -3.30 -57.69
C GLU A 1133 -97.71 -3.97 -57.92
N ARG A 1134 -98.09 -4.97 -57.11
CA ARG A 1134 -99.44 -5.56 -57.18
C ARG A 1134 -100.51 -4.57 -56.71
N ALA A 1135 -100.24 -3.76 -55.70
CA ALA A 1135 -101.11 -2.68 -55.25
C ALA A 1135 -101.25 -1.61 -56.33
N ASP A 1136 -100.15 -1.18 -56.95
CA ASP A 1136 -100.12 -0.22 -58.07
C ASP A 1136 -100.79 -0.76 -59.32
N ILE A 1137 -100.69 -2.06 -59.62
CA ILE A 1137 -101.43 -2.70 -60.71
C ILE A 1137 -102.93 -2.76 -60.36
N ALA A 1138 -103.29 -3.03 -59.11
CA ALA A 1138 -104.68 -2.99 -58.63
C ALA A 1138 -105.26 -1.56 -58.64
N GLU A 1139 -104.48 -0.56 -58.22
CA GLU A 1139 -104.83 0.87 -58.28
C GLU A 1139 -104.89 1.37 -59.72
N ASN A 1140 -103.96 0.98 -60.60
CA ASN A 1140 -104.00 1.32 -62.02
C ASN A 1140 -105.15 0.62 -62.75
N THR A 1141 -105.56 -0.59 -62.35
CA THR A 1141 -106.76 -1.23 -62.91
C THR A 1141 -108.04 -0.62 -62.34
N LEU A 1142 -108.08 -0.22 -61.07
CA LEU A 1142 -109.15 0.60 -60.49
C LEU A 1142 -109.23 2.00 -61.13
N ALA A 1143 -108.10 2.63 -61.43
CA ALA A 1143 -108.02 3.92 -62.12
C ALA A 1143 -108.46 3.78 -63.58
N LYS A 1144 -108.05 2.71 -64.29
CA LYS A 1144 -108.53 2.38 -65.64
C LYS A 1144 -110.03 2.07 -65.63
N LEU A 1145 -110.58 1.39 -64.62
CA LEU A 1145 -112.03 1.17 -64.47
C LEU A 1145 -112.79 2.47 -64.13
N ARG A 1146 -112.25 3.32 -63.26
CA ARG A 1146 -112.79 4.65 -62.94
C ARG A 1146 -112.73 5.62 -64.13
N ALA A 1147 -111.71 5.50 -65.00
CA ALA A 1147 -111.62 6.22 -66.26
C ALA A 1147 -112.62 5.67 -67.30
N LYS A 1148 -112.74 4.34 -67.43
CA LYS A 1148 -113.66 3.69 -68.39
C LYS A 1148 -115.14 3.89 -68.04
N ASN A 1149 -115.47 4.14 -66.77
CA ASN A 1149 -116.81 4.52 -66.30
C ASN A 1149 -117.06 6.06 -66.24
N ARG A 1150 -116.16 6.90 -66.77
CA ARG A 1150 -116.36 8.36 -66.90
C ARG A 1150 -116.61 8.82 -68.35
N SER A 1151 -116.77 7.91 -69.32
CA SER A 1151 -116.85 8.25 -70.74
C SER A 1151 -117.98 7.56 -71.52
N SER A 1152 -119.25 7.69 -71.09
CA SER A 1152 -120.43 7.41 -71.94
C SER A 1152 -121.78 7.93 -71.40
N VAL A 1153 -122.00 9.25 -71.34
CA VAL A 1153 -123.37 9.84 -71.24
C VAL A 1153 -123.53 11.06 -72.16
N SER A 1154 -124.16 10.85 -73.32
CA SER A 1154 -124.82 11.83 -74.22
C SER A 1154 -125.20 11.09 -75.52
N ALA A 1155 -126.45 11.00 -76.02
CA ALA A 1155 -127.76 11.48 -75.52
C ALA A 1155 -128.95 10.75 -76.22
N GLY A 1156 -130.12 10.64 -75.55
CA GLY A 1156 -131.47 10.30 -76.09
C GLY A 1156 -131.67 8.89 -76.69
N ARG A 1157 -132.83 8.21 -76.68
CA ARG A 1157 -134.25 8.40 -76.25
C ARG A 1157 -134.91 6.98 -76.29
N ALA A 1158 -136.05 6.59 -75.70
CA ALA A 1158 -137.05 7.18 -74.79
C ALA A 1158 -137.94 6.04 -74.17
N MET A 1159 -139.09 6.39 -73.58
CA MET A 1159 -140.23 5.54 -73.12
C MET A 1159 -140.18 4.88 -71.72
N SER A 1160 -141.36 4.85 -71.09
CA SER A 1160 -141.72 4.71 -69.65
C SER A 1160 -142.31 3.31 -69.32
N PRO A 1161 -142.87 3.00 -68.11
CA PRO A 1161 -142.84 3.63 -66.76
C PRO A 1161 -142.74 2.65 -65.54
N GLY A 1162 -142.60 3.15 -64.29
CA GLY A 1162 -143.18 2.52 -63.07
C GLY A 1162 -142.24 2.13 -61.89
N PRO A 1163 -142.72 2.06 -60.61
CA PRO A 1163 -141.97 2.66 -59.48
C PRO A 1163 -141.87 1.87 -58.13
N LEU A 1164 -141.19 2.50 -57.14
CA LEU A 1164 -141.25 2.38 -55.63
C LEU A 1164 -140.08 1.67 -54.87
N GLY A 1165 -139.67 2.25 -53.72
CA GLY A 1165 -138.91 1.56 -52.65
C GLY A 1165 -137.88 2.39 -51.84
N LYS A 1166 -137.90 2.31 -50.49
CA LYS A 1166 -137.02 2.96 -49.46
C LYS A 1166 -136.72 1.88 -48.35
N PRO A 1167 -135.99 2.12 -47.23
CA PRO A 1167 -134.53 2.36 -46.98
C PRO A 1167 -133.92 1.47 -45.83
N LEU A 1168 -132.66 1.71 -45.34
CA LEU A 1168 -132.18 1.72 -43.90
C LEU A 1168 -130.79 1.09 -43.52
N ARG A 1169 -130.04 1.82 -42.64
CA ARG A 1169 -129.14 1.44 -41.45
C ARG A 1169 -128.05 0.33 -41.55
N ALA A 1170 -126.95 0.25 -40.76
CA ALA A 1170 -126.15 1.04 -39.78
C ALA A 1170 -125.17 0.09 -39.00
N LYS A 1171 -124.23 0.64 -38.18
CA LYS A 1171 -123.23 0.01 -37.22
C LYS A 1171 -121.91 -0.51 -37.83
N LYS A 1172 -120.67 -0.30 -37.32
CA LYS A 1172 -119.99 0.13 -36.04
C LYS A 1172 -119.48 -1.03 -35.13
N VAL A 1173 -118.36 -0.78 -34.42
CA VAL A 1173 -117.55 -1.60 -33.44
C VAL A 1173 -116.34 -2.29 -34.14
N ALA A 1174 -115.04 -1.98 -33.86
CA ALA A 1174 -114.16 -2.11 -32.65
C ALA A 1174 -113.58 -3.54 -32.46
N ASP A 1175 -112.43 -3.85 -31.84
CA ASP A 1175 -111.54 -3.16 -30.86
C ASP A 1175 -110.03 -3.52 -31.07
N GLU A 1176 -109.18 -3.14 -30.10
CA GLU A 1176 -107.72 -3.27 -29.92
C GLU A 1176 -107.11 -4.70 -30.04
N GLU A 1177 -105.91 -4.82 -30.63
CA GLU A 1177 -104.64 -5.09 -29.92
C GLU A 1177 -103.42 -4.67 -30.79
#